data_AF-F4PIP4-F1
#
_entry.id   AF-F4PIP4-F1
#
_cell.length_a   1.000
_cell.length_b   1.000
_cell.length_c   1.000
_cell.angle_alpha   90.00
_cell.angle_beta   90.00
_cell.angle_gamma   90.00
#
_symmetry.space_group_name_H-M   'P 1'
#
loop_
_entity.id
_entity.type
_entity.pdbx_description
1 polymer ?
#
loop_
_entity_poly.entity_id
_entity_poly.type
_entity_poly.pdbx_seq_one_letter_code
_entity_poly.pdbx_strand_id
1 'polypeptide(L)'
;MYNNQQISNNNNTNNNYNNVYNKVFKNQYLIRKILRLVQLNCYKEQLESFRYRELDSLDWVLKHGHEGLLKMIFDRGEFEQMFESGGGDLIKLFFTKVKDRQLLLSIYNQYPLYFCSDRTIEYACQRGDLEIVKMVVEQIQPNMPINETCFESATQSNSLPLAKYMCQVLPATLRSSVPPITIRTSNHQMIHYVLELGDLQDHLISLDPLLEDRVLFDWVVANHQNKCVWAYKESKVIEKIVKELQLAVSDIRNELECKQYLVSSKIPFQSIYNATLEIDNRKIKRPTTSFKEVDLVLLSIGLLLEDPIYYAIKILMSWGHSESATTSLLQYYIKTDHPFLPNFLAQYPNNDPLITINASQFDLIYHQMRNENLDFIVSDAETFKYIFDHSYFNSTFSQRLKEQCYSRLLSDAINKCNFGLVQCITERVKTQLEFTFHLGENGASVQDHIDMANILAKNGFYAKEFSIVAMKSMSHPIEHVTDYVLQCQSRMQADKAGHLFFYANEDYLLRTWLAKGNVIDLDLILDNQELANHIVKYKQETLKSMISPGGEIHLQFRDKISFTFKSLLDTIREACLYRDMDLFKWLLNTIRQLGIVDTNFHIAETVSTCGGVENIKVVMNQFKIDKQQLANMQREACLEGSKLNLEYLIEHTELDAKGIARITPTKQSNYLLNYSSTSKNHGDKQEYRVVKTAVREGYFVVVSYLSSIGRLFSNQQCTKTFLAESAYSQTMKVYINSLPT
;
A
#
# COMPACT_ATOMS: atom_id res chain seq x y z
N MET A 1 17.13 -31.12 17.55
CA MET A 1 17.47 -31.71 18.87
C MET A 1 16.81 -30.86 19.94
N TYR A 2 15.69 -31.34 20.49
CA TYR A 2 14.93 -30.67 21.56
C TYR A 2 15.31 -31.30 22.90
N ASN A 3 15.93 -30.54 23.79
CA ASN A 3 16.20 -30.95 25.17
C ASN A 3 14.97 -30.63 26.03
N ASN A 4 14.20 -31.66 26.35
CA ASN A 4 13.18 -31.63 27.39
C ASN A 4 13.86 -31.84 28.75
N GLN A 5 14.05 -30.76 29.51
CA GLN A 5 14.21 -30.86 30.97
C GLN A 5 12.86 -30.62 31.64
N GLN A 6 12.38 -31.66 32.31
CA GLN A 6 11.20 -31.63 33.18
C GLN A 6 11.48 -30.67 34.35
N ILE A 7 10.75 -29.56 34.41
CA ILE A 7 10.63 -28.74 35.61
C ILE A 7 9.48 -29.31 36.44
N SER A 8 9.81 -29.85 37.61
CA SER A 8 8.86 -30.31 38.61
C SER A 8 7.99 -29.16 39.13
N ASN A 9 6.68 -29.41 39.14
CA ASN A 9 5.60 -28.53 39.60
C ASN A 9 5.90 -27.79 40.91
N ASN A 10 5.88 -26.46 40.84
CA ASN A 10 5.80 -25.56 41.98
C ASN A 10 4.54 -24.67 41.81
N ASN A 11 3.36 -25.21 42.11
CA ASN A 11 2.06 -24.58 41.82
C ASN A 11 1.67 -23.42 42.75
N ASN A 12 2.50 -23.05 43.74
CA ASN A 12 2.18 -21.96 44.67
C ASN A 12 2.77 -20.59 44.30
N THR A 13 3.74 -20.51 43.38
CA THR A 13 4.32 -19.22 42.94
C THR A 13 3.53 -18.57 41.80
N ASN A 14 2.80 -19.34 40.98
CA ASN A 14 2.03 -18.81 39.84
C ASN A 14 0.89 -17.85 40.24
N ASN A 15 0.29 -18.01 41.42
CA ASN A 15 -0.74 -17.09 41.90
C ASN A 15 -0.20 -15.71 42.25
N ASN A 16 1.07 -15.59 42.67
CA ASN A 16 1.67 -14.31 43.02
C ASN A 16 2.15 -13.54 41.78
N TYR A 17 2.71 -14.23 40.77
CA TYR A 17 3.12 -13.59 39.52
C TYR A 17 1.93 -13.03 38.73
N ASN A 18 0.81 -13.77 38.65
CA ASN A 18 -0.42 -13.26 38.06
C ASN A 18 -0.94 -11.99 38.78
N ASN A 19 -0.69 -11.88 40.08
CA ASN A 19 -1.06 -10.71 40.88
C ASN A 19 -0.16 -9.50 40.60
N VAL A 20 1.14 -9.71 40.33
CA VAL A 20 2.08 -8.64 39.94
C VAL A 20 1.80 -8.13 38.53
N TYR A 21 1.63 -9.03 37.55
CA TYR A 21 1.24 -8.62 36.19
C TYR A 21 -0.09 -7.88 36.21
N ASN A 22 -1.10 -8.37 36.94
CA ASN A 22 -2.36 -7.66 37.10
C ASN A 22 -2.21 -6.28 37.76
N LYS A 23 -1.29 -6.11 38.72
CA LYS A 23 -1.01 -4.79 39.32
C LYS A 23 -0.35 -3.84 38.31
N VAL A 24 0.57 -4.35 37.47
CA VAL A 24 1.18 -3.57 36.38
C VAL A 24 0.13 -3.20 35.34
N PHE A 25 -0.72 -4.15 34.92
CA PHE A 25 -1.80 -3.91 33.96
C PHE A 25 -2.98 -3.09 34.52
N LYS A 26 -3.11 -2.96 35.84
CA LYS A 26 -4.06 -2.02 36.45
C LYS A 26 -3.47 -0.61 36.62
N ASN A 27 -2.14 -0.49 36.63
CA ASN A 27 -1.47 0.80 36.75
C ASN A 27 -1.35 1.45 35.35
N GLN A 28 -2.30 2.35 35.04
CA GLN A 28 -2.36 3.03 33.74
C GLN A 28 -1.08 3.80 33.39
N TYR A 29 -0.39 4.37 34.39
CA TYR A 29 0.87 5.09 34.18
C TYR A 29 1.97 4.12 33.72
N LEU A 30 2.13 2.99 34.42
CA LEU A 30 3.13 1.98 34.06
C LEU A 30 2.85 1.36 32.70
N ILE A 31 1.59 1.02 32.38
CA ILE A 31 1.21 0.56 31.04
C ILE A 31 1.59 1.60 29.98
N ARG A 32 1.24 2.87 30.16
CA ARG A 32 1.56 3.92 29.17
C ARG A 32 3.07 4.02 28.96
N LYS A 33 3.86 3.91 30.03
CA LYS A 33 5.32 3.93 29.94
C LYS A 33 5.88 2.69 29.24
N ILE A 34 5.38 1.49 29.57
CA ILE A 34 5.75 0.23 28.91
C ILE A 34 5.40 0.26 27.43
N LEU A 35 4.17 0.64 27.07
CA LEU A 35 3.75 0.75 25.67
C LEU A 35 4.60 1.76 24.90
N ARG A 36 4.93 2.91 25.50
CA ARG A 36 5.85 3.88 24.88
C ARG A 36 7.25 3.27 24.66
N LEU A 37 7.76 2.50 25.62
CA LEU A 37 9.06 1.82 25.48
C LEU A 37 9.01 0.73 24.41
N VAL A 38 7.92 -0.05 24.34
CA VAL A 38 7.71 -1.05 23.29
C VAL A 38 7.64 -0.38 21.92
N GLN A 39 6.88 0.70 21.77
CA GLN A 39 6.82 1.48 20.54
C GLN A 39 8.20 2.00 20.14
N LEU A 40 8.98 2.54 21.08
CA LEU A 40 10.35 2.98 20.83
C LEU A 40 11.27 1.81 20.44
N ASN A 41 11.08 0.62 21.01
CA ASN A 41 11.88 -0.56 20.66
C ASN A 41 11.51 -1.11 19.28
N CYS A 42 10.22 -1.29 18.99
CA CYS A 42 9.73 -1.64 17.66
C CYS A 42 10.25 -0.64 16.62
N TYR A 43 10.20 0.66 16.95
CA TYR A 43 10.73 1.72 16.10
C TYR A 43 12.24 1.56 15.84
N LYS A 44 13.05 1.27 16.88
CA LYS A 44 14.49 0.99 16.72
C LYS A 44 14.75 -0.25 15.85
N GLU A 45 13.90 -1.26 15.96
CA GLU A 45 13.95 -2.49 15.17
C GLU A 45 13.27 -2.35 13.80
N GLN A 46 12.82 -1.14 13.44
CA GLN A 46 12.09 -0.86 12.19
C GLN A 46 10.81 -1.69 12.02
N LEU A 47 10.24 -2.14 13.13
CA LEU A 47 8.95 -2.80 13.18
C LEU A 47 7.86 -1.73 13.29
N GLU A 48 6.87 -1.82 12.40
CA GLU A 48 5.68 -0.99 12.49
C GLU A 48 4.87 -1.36 13.74
N SER A 49 4.56 -0.37 14.58
CA SER A 49 3.77 -0.57 15.80
C SER A 49 2.68 0.50 15.87
N PHE A 50 1.44 0.10 15.67
CA PHE A 50 0.28 0.99 15.69
C PHE A 50 -0.43 0.94 17.05
N ARG A 51 -0.85 2.10 17.56
CA ARG A 51 -1.89 2.17 18.59
C ARG A 51 -3.23 1.83 17.95
N TYR A 52 -4.17 1.37 18.77
CA TYR A 52 -5.52 1.09 18.27
C TYR A 52 -6.14 2.28 17.52
N ARG A 53 -6.01 3.49 18.05
CA ARG A 53 -6.49 4.73 17.42
C ARG A 53 -5.72 5.15 16.15
N GLU A 54 -4.55 4.56 15.92
CA GLU A 54 -3.76 4.79 14.71
C GLU A 54 -4.17 3.83 13.58
N LEU A 55 -5.03 2.83 13.89
CA LEU A 55 -5.68 1.97 12.91
C LEU A 55 -6.93 2.68 12.41
N ASP A 56 -6.80 3.31 11.25
CA ASP A 56 -7.84 4.01 10.51
C ASP A 56 -8.44 3.17 9.38
N SER A 57 -7.75 2.11 8.98
CA SER A 57 -8.07 1.30 7.81
C SER A 57 -8.32 -0.16 8.16
N LEU A 58 -9.53 -0.62 7.86
CA LEU A 58 -9.87 -2.04 7.93
C LEU A 58 -9.07 -2.87 6.90
N ASP A 59 -8.62 -2.26 5.79
CA ASP A 59 -7.78 -2.93 4.79
C ASP A 59 -6.48 -3.42 5.41
N TRP A 60 -5.84 -2.59 6.24
CA TRP A 60 -4.58 -2.96 6.89
C TRP A 60 -4.78 -4.18 7.81
N VAL A 61 -5.86 -4.18 8.60
CA VAL A 61 -6.20 -5.28 9.50
C VAL A 61 -6.38 -6.59 8.73
N LEU A 62 -7.08 -6.54 7.60
CA LEU A 62 -7.34 -7.71 6.76
C LEU A 62 -6.11 -8.16 5.98
N LYS A 63 -5.34 -7.22 5.41
CA LYS A 63 -4.12 -7.50 4.64
C LYS A 63 -3.08 -8.27 5.46
N HIS A 64 -3.00 -7.97 6.76
CA HIS A 64 -2.09 -8.63 7.70
C HIS A 64 -2.72 -9.80 8.48
N GLY A 65 -4.00 -10.12 8.23
CA GLY A 65 -4.67 -11.27 8.84
C GLY A 65 -4.89 -11.15 10.36
N HIS A 66 -5.06 -9.94 10.87
CA HIS A 66 -5.27 -9.69 12.30
C HIS A 66 -6.74 -9.92 12.73
N GLU A 67 -7.22 -11.16 12.66
CA GLU A 67 -8.62 -11.52 12.94
C GLU A 67 -9.09 -11.21 14.37
N GLY A 68 -8.20 -11.32 15.37
CA GLY A 68 -8.54 -10.94 16.74
C GLY A 68 -8.83 -9.45 16.91
N LEU A 69 -8.13 -8.60 16.14
CA LEU A 69 -8.36 -7.17 16.08
C LEU A 69 -9.64 -6.85 15.30
N LEU A 70 -9.88 -7.54 14.18
CA LEU A 70 -11.14 -7.45 13.44
C LEU A 70 -12.34 -7.78 14.33
N LYS A 71 -12.25 -8.86 15.11
CA LYS A 71 -13.28 -9.23 16.09
C LYS A 71 -13.48 -8.14 17.14
N MET A 72 -12.41 -7.56 17.68
CA MET A 72 -12.52 -6.46 18.64
C MET A 72 -13.19 -5.21 18.04
N ILE A 73 -12.87 -4.86 16.79
CA ILE A 73 -13.51 -3.74 16.06
C ILE A 73 -15.01 -4.02 15.90
N PHE A 74 -15.36 -5.24 15.52
CA PHE A 74 -16.74 -5.68 15.39
C PHE A 74 -17.50 -5.67 16.72
N ASP A 75 -16.93 -6.26 17.77
CA ASP A 75 -17.53 -6.33 19.12
C ASP A 75 -17.75 -4.93 19.73
N ARG A 76 -16.96 -3.93 19.32
CA ARG A 76 -17.12 -2.52 19.74
C ARG A 76 -18.13 -1.73 18.90
N GLY A 77 -18.68 -2.32 17.83
CA GLY A 77 -19.57 -1.62 16.91
C GLY A 77 -18.86 -0.58 16.04
N GLU A 78 -17.53 -0.68 15.90
CA GLU A 78 -16.71 0.26 15.13
C GLU A 78 -16.54 -0.16 13.66
N PHE A 79 -17.09 -1.32 13.28
CA PHE A 79 -16.92 -1.92 11.95
C PHE A 79 -17.44 -1.02 10.82
N GLU A 80 -18.69 -0.55 10.92
CA GLU A 80 -19.36 0.28 9.91
C GLU A 80 -18.50 1.50 9.54
N GLN A 81 -18.06 2.22 10.57
CA GLN A 81 -17.26 3.42 10.41
C GLN A 81 -15.85 3.16 9.85
N MET A 82 -15.22 2.01 10.18
CA MET A 82 -13.91 1.64 9.62
C MET A 82 -14.02 1.03 8.21
N PHE A 83 -15.20 0.55 7.84
CA PHE A 83 -15.46 0.04 6.50
C PHE A 83 -15.62 1.20 5.51
N GLU A 84 -16.33 2.26 5.90
CA GLU A 84 -16.52 3.48 5.09
C GLU A 84 -15.20 4.18 4.73
N SER A 85 -14.17 4.09 5.58
CA SER A 85 -12.83 4.62 5.31
C SER A 85 -11.91 3.68 4.51
N GLY A 86 -12.37 2.46 4.19
CA GLY A 86 -11.57 1.46 3.49
C GLY A 86 -11.48 1.71 1.97
N GLY A 87 -10.41 1.20 1.36
CA GLY A 87 -10.19 1.25 -0.08
C GLY A 87 -11.05 0.26 -0.85
N GLY A 88 -11.02 0.36 -2.18
CA GLY A 88 -11.85 -0.46 -3.08
C GLY A 88 -11.58 -1.98 -3.02
N ASP A 89 -10.47 -2.41 -2.41
CA ASP A 89 -10.10 -3.82 -2.24
C ASP A 89 -10.65 -4.45 -0.95
N LEU A 90 -11.33 -3.69 -0.09
CA LEU A 90 -11.75 -4.15 1.24
C LEU A 90 -12.63 -5.41 1.20
N ILE A 91 -13.63 -5.44 0.31
CA ILE A 91 -14.53 -6.60 0.13
C ILE A 91 -13.72 -7.84 -0.28
N LYS A 92 -12.77 -7.67 -1.21
CA LYS A 92 -11.88 -8.75 -1.65
C LYS A 92 -11.04 -9.27 -0.50
N LEU A 93 -10.41 -8.38 0.26
CA LEU A 93 -9.60 -8.75 1.43
C LEU A 93 -10.45 -9.46 2.48
N PHE A 94 -11.67 -9.01 2.73
CA PHE A 94 -12.58 -9.63 3.69
C PHE A 94 -12.85 -11.11 3.36
N PHE A 95 -13.24 -11.40 2.11
CA PHE A 95 -13.52 -12.79 1.70
C PHE A 95 -12.27 -13.66 1.59
N THR A 96 -11.14 -13.08 1.19
CA THR A 96 -9.91 -13.85 0.91
C THR A 96 -8.94 -13.97 2.08
N LYS A 97 -9.03 -13.11 3.11
CA LYS A 97 -8.08 -13.07 4.23
C LYS A 97 -8.66 -13.52 5.57
N VAL A 98 -9.96 -13.36 5.84
CA VAL A 98 -10.57 -13.75 7.12
C VAL A 98 -10.73 -15.28 7.18
N LYS A 99 -9.91 -15.99 7.95
CA LYS A 99 -9.94 -17.46 8.05
C LYS A 99 -11.07 -17.95 8.96
N ASP A 100 -11.36 -17.25 10.05
CA ASP A 100 -12.50 -17.56 10.92
C ASP A 100 -13.83 -17.38 10.18
N ARG A 101 -14.40 -18.52 9.77
CA ARG A 101 -15.69 -18.59 9.09
C ARG A 101 -16.81 -18.01 9.94
N GLN A 102 -16.85 -18.25 11.26
CA GLN A 102 -17.93 -17.75 12.10
C GLN A 102 -17.88 -16.24 12.21
N LEU A 103 -16.69 -15.66 12.42
CA LEU A 103 -16.51 -14.21 12.44
C LEU A 103 -16.94 -13.56 11.12
N LEU A 104 -16.52 -14.13 9.98
CA LEU A 104 -16.92 -13.67 8.65
C LEU A 104 -18.45 -13.65 8.54
N LEU A 105 -19.11 -14.77 8.88
CA LEU A 105 -20.57 -14.90 8.84
C LEU A 105 -21.26 -13.87 9.75
N SER A 106 -20.77 -13.69 10.98
CA SER A 106 -21.33 -12.73 11.95
C SER A 106 -21.27 -11.30 11.43
N ILE A 107 -20.12 -10.88 10.92
CA ILE A 107 -19.94 -9.54 10.34
C ILE A 107 -20.84 -9.37 9.12
N TYR A 108 -20.81 -10.35 8.21
CA TYR A 108 -21.56 -10.30 6.96
C TYR A 108 -23.08 -10.18 7.21
N ASN A 109 -23.62 -11.00 8.10
CA ASN A 109 -25.04 -11.00 8.43
C ASN A 109 -25.48 -9.71 9.13
N GLN A 110 -24.58 -9.07 9.89
CA GLN A 110 -24.87 -7.78 10.52
C GLN A 110 -24.81 -6.61 9.52
N TYR A 111 -23.96 -6.70 8.49
CA TYR A 111 -23.65 -5.62 7.57
C TYR A 111 -23.76 -5.99 6.07
N PRO A 112 -24.83 -6.66 5.60
CA PRO A 112 -24.87 -7.26 4.26
C PRO A 112 -24.74 -6.22 3.13
N LEU A 113 -25.29 -5.02 3.32
CA LEU A 113 -25.25 -3.95 2.31
C LEU A 113 -23.85 -3.39 2.06
N TYR A 114 -22.93 -3.50 3.03
CA TYR A 114 -21.54 -3.08 2.86
C TYR A 114 -20.76 -4.02 1.94
N PHE A 115 -21.22 -5.27 1.80
CA PHE A 115 -20.61 -6.25 0.92
C PHE A 115 -21.31 -6.33 -0.45
N CYS A 116 -22.18 -5.38 -0.80
CA CYS A 116 -22.89 -5.40 -2.07
C CYS A 116 -22.05 -4.81 -3.21
N SER A 117 -21.41 -5.68 -3.98
CA SER A 117 -20.64 -5.35 -5.18
C SER A 117 -20.84 -6.40 -6.27
N ASP A 118 -20.69 -5.99 -7.54
CA ASP A 118 -20.74 -6.90 -8.71
C ASP A 118 -19.66 -7.99 -8.66
N ARG A 119 -18.63 -7.83 -7.80
CA ARG A 119 -17.52 -8.78 -7.64
C ARG A 119 -17.55 -9.56 -6.32
N THR A 120 -18.56 -9.38 -5.49
CA THR A 120 -18.63 -10.03 -4.17
C THR A 120 -18.62 -11.55 -4.27
N ILE A 121 -19.45 -12.10 -5.16
CA ILE A 121 -19.51 -13.54 -5.41
C ILE A 121 -18.18 -14.03 -5.99
N GLU A 122 -17.56 -13.27 -6.88
CA GLU A 122 -16.23 -13.56 -7.43
C GLU A 122 -15.19 -13.67 -6.30
N TYR A 123 -15.13 -12.69 -5.40
CA TYR A 123 -14.20 -12.71 -4.27
C TYR A 123 -14.49 -13.83 -3.26
N ALA A 124 -15.76 -14.13 -3.00
CA ALA A 124 -16.14 -15.30 -2.21
C ALA A 124 -15.70 -16.60 -2.91
N CYS A 125 -15.79 -16.68 -4.24
CA CYS A 125 -15.33 -17.83 -5.01
C CYS A 125 -13.81 -18.00 -4.95
N GLN A 126 -13.04 -16.91 -4.98
CA GLN A 126 -11.57 -16.94 -4.85
C GLN A 126 -11.11 -17.61 -3.54
N ARG A 127 -11.94 -17.56 -2.48
CA ARG A 127 -11.67 -18.24 -1.20
C ARG A 127 -11.68 -19.77 -1.33
N GLY A 128 -12.51 -20.33 -2.21
CA GLY A 128 -12.69 -21.78 -2.36
C GLY A 128 -13.62 -22.43 -1.34
N ASP A 129 -14.29 -21.65 -0.47
CA ASP A 129 -15.23 -22.16 0.53
C ASP A 129 -16.66 -22.19 -0.02
N LEU A 130 -17.13 -23.39 -0.39
CA LEU A 130 -18.46 -23.61 -0.95
C LEU A 130 -19.59 -23.03 -0.08
N GLU A 131 -19.46 -23.14 1.24
CA GLU A 131 -20.56 -22.79 2.13
C GLU A 131 -20.67 -21.28 2.33
N ILE A 132 -19.54 -20.56 2.31
CA ILE A 132 -19.56 -19.10 2.23
C ILE A 132 -20.18 -18.66 0.90
N VAL A 133 -19.83 -19.29 -0.22
CA VAL A 133 -20.42 -18.93 -1.51
C VAL A 133 -21.91 -19.21 -1.57
N LYS A 134 -22.38 -20.35 -1.05
CA LYS A 134 -23.83 -20.62 -0.89
C LYS A 134 -24.50 -19.57 -0.04
N MET A 135 -23.94 -19.22 1.11
CA MET A 135 -24.49 -18.17 1.97
C MET A 135 -24.62 -16.85 1.19
N VAL A 136 -23.56 -16.43 0.50
CA VAL A 136 -23.57 -15.24 -0.34
C VAL A 136 -24.69 -15.40 -1.39
N VAL A 137 -24.63 -16.39 -2.27
CA VAL A 137 -25.61 -16.58 -3.36
C VAL A 137 -27.07 -16.69 -2.87
N GLU A 138 -27.33 -17.37 -1.76
CA GLU A 138 -28.67 -17.73 -1.31
C GLU A 138 -29.28 -16.74 -0.31
N GLN A 139 -28.45 -16.02 0.48
CA GLN A 139 -28.92 -15.18 1.59
C GLN A 139 -28.79 -13.68 1.31
N ILE A 140 -28.23 -13.28 0.16
CA ILE A 140 -28.10 -11.87 -0.18
C ILE A 140 -29.44 -11.22 -0.53
N GLN A 141 -29.68 -10.06 0.05
CA GLN A 141 -30.45 -8.99 -0.58
C GLN A 141 -29.62 -7.70 -0.63
N PRO A 142 -29.54 -7.01 -1.78
CA PRO A 142 -30.06 -7.33 -3.12
C PRO A 142 -29.36 -8.48 -3.84
N ASN A 143 -30.12 -9.36 -4.51
CA ASN A 143 -29.59 -10.43 -5.36
C ASN A 143 -28.43 -9.92 -6.24
N MET A 144 -27.23 -10.43 -5.99
CA MET A 144 -26.04 -10.09 -6.75
C MET A 144 -25.99 -10.90 -8.03
N PRO A 145 -25.58 -10.30 -9.16
CA PRO A 145 -25.46 -11.01 -10.42
C PRO A 145 -24.35 -12.06 -10.34
N ILE A 146 -24.67 -13.30 -10.71
CA ILE A 146 -23.65 -14.33 -10.97
C ILE A 146 -23.18 -14.15 -12.40
N ASN A 147 -21.89 -13.86 -12.58
CA ASN A 147 -21.25 -13.69 -13.87
C ASN A 147 -20.18 -14.77 -14.10
N GLU A 148 -19.51 -14.69 -15.25
CA GLU A 148 -18.54 -15.68 -15.70
C GLU A 148 -17.26 -15.67 -14.87
N THR A 149 -16.87 -14.49 -14.35
CA THR A 149 -15.68 -14.35 -13.50
C THR A 149 -15.84 -15.07 -12.17
N CYS A 150 -17.08 -15.29 -11.70
CA CYS A 150 -17.36 -16.10 -10.52
C CYS A 150 -16.99 -17.58 -10.74
N PHE A 151 -17.33 -18.14 -11.90
CA PHE A 151 -16.96 -19.53 -12.23
C PHE A 151 -15.46 -19.66 -12.49
N GLU A 152 -14.85 -18.71 -13.19
CA GLU A 152 -13.39 -18.65 -13.34
C GLU A 152 -12.69 -18.65 -11.96
N SER A 153 -13.11 -17.75 -11.06
CA SER A 153 -12.56 -17.67 -9.70
C SER A 153 -12.77 -18.96 -8.89
N ALA A 154 -13.93 -19.61 -9.04
CA ALA A 154 -14.19 -20.90 -8.41
C ALA A 154 -13.23 -21.99 -8.92
N THR A 155 -12.95 -22.05 -10.22
CA THR A 155 -11.96 -23.00 -10.77
C THR A 155 -10.54 -22.69 -10.29
N GLN A 156 -10.16 -21.42 -10.21
CA GLN A 156 -8.85 -20.98 -9.72
C GLN A 156 -8.64 -21.20 -8.22
N SER A 157 -9.73 -21.28 -7.44
CA SER A 157 -9.67 -21.63 -6.02
C SER A 157 -9.28 -23.09 -5.74
N ASN A 158 -9.20 -23.92 -6.79
CA ASN A 158 -8.97 -25.38 -6.73
C ASN A 158 -10.05 -26.17 -5.97
N SER A 159 -11.21 -25.57 -5.68
CA SER A 159 -12.33 -26.22 -5.00
C SER A 159 -13.32 -26.82 -6.00
N LEU A 160 -13.17 -28.11 -6.31
CA LEU A 160 -14.06 -28.83 -7.24
C LEU A 160 -15.55 -28.78 -6.83
N PRO A 161 -15.92 -28.96 -5.55
CA PRO A 161 -17.32 -28.82 -5.11
C PRO A 161 -17.89 -27.43 -5.41
N LEU A 162 -17.08 -26.39 -5.22
CA LEU A 162 -17.47 -25.02 -5.52
C LEU A 162 -17.64 -24.79 -7.03
N ALA A 163 -16.70 -25.23 -7.86
CA ALA A 163 -16.84 -25.11 -9.32
C ALA A 163 -18.10 -25.83 -9.83
N LYS A 164 -18.40 -27.02 -9.30
CA LYS A 164 -19.64 -27.75 -9.61
C LYS A 164 -20.88 -26.95 -9.24
N TYR A 165 -20.91 -26.40 -8.02
CA TYR A 165 -22.01 -25.55 -7.58
C TYR A 165 -22.17 -24.30 -8.46
N MET A 166 -21.07 -23.59 -8.75
CA MET A 166 -21.11 -22.39 -9.59
C MET A 166 -21.64 -22.68 -11.00
N CYS A 167 -21.25 -23.80 -11.60
CA CYS A 167 -21.80 -24.24 -12.88
C CYS A 167 -23.33 -24.48 -12.81
N GLN A 168 -23.83 -24.99 -11.68
CA GLN A 168 -25.26 -25.24 -11.45
C GLN A 168 -26.08 -23.97 -11.20
N VAL A 169 -25.47 -22.90 -10.66
CA VAL A 169 -26.19 -21.63 -10.38
C VAL A 169 -26.00 -20.58 -11.46
N LEU A 170 -25.06 -20.76 -12.39
CA LEU A 170 -24.88 -19.88 -13.55
C LEU A 170 -26.19 -19.78 -14.36
N PRO A 171 -26.63 -18.59 -14.79
CA PRO A 171 -27.75 -18.41 -15.71
C PRO A 171 -27.62 -19.27 -16.96
N ALA A 172 -28.72 -19.86 -17.46
CA ALA A 172 -28.70 -20.72 -18.64
C ALA A 172 -28.16 -20.00 -19.89
N THR A 173 -28.45 -18.70 -20.03
CA THR A 173 -27.91 -17.84 -21.10
C THR A 173 -26.39 -17.80 -21.05
N LEU A 174 -25.83 -17.58 -19.86
CA LEU A 174 -24.39 -17.63 -19.65
C LEU A 174 -23.85 -19.03 -19.88
N ARG A 175 -24.51 -20.12 -19.44
CA ARG A 175 -24.03 -21.49 -19.72
C ARG A 175 -23.87 -21.81 -21.21
N SER A 176 -24.73 -21.24 -22.06
CA SER A 176 -24.62 -21.40 -23.52
C SER A 176 -23.62 -20.44 -24.18
N SER A 177 -23.30 -19.32 -23.53
CA SER A 177 -22.48 -18.24 -24.08
C SER A 177 -21.22 -17.91 -23.27
N VAL A 178 -20.84 -18.73 -22.27
CA VAL A 178 -19.64 -18.46 -21.46
C VAL A 178 -18.48 -18.30 -22.44
N PRO A 179 -17.77 -17.16 -22.43
CA PRO A 179 -16.58 -16.99 -23.21
C PRO A 179 -15.58 -18.06 -22.80
N PRO A 180 -14.66 -18.42 -23.69
CA PRO A 180 -13.62 -19.39 -23.40
C PRO A 180 -12.84 -18.97 -22.15
N ILE A 181 -13.12 -19.60 -21.02
CA ILE A 181 -12.38 -19.39 -19.77
C ILE A 181 -11.03 -20.09 -19.90
N THR A 182 -9.98 -19.40 -19.48
CA THR A 182 -8.65 -19.98 -19.32
C THR A 182 -8.50 -20.50 -17.89
N ILE A 183 -8.52 -21.81 -17.72
CA ILE A 183 -8.36 -22.43 -16.40
C ILE A 183 -6.88 -22.36 -15.99
N ARG A 184 -6.62 -21.83 -14.79
CA ARG A 184 -5.27 -21.66 -14.23
C ARG A 184 -5.13 -22.53 -12.97
N THR A 185 -5.14 -23.86 -13.12
CA THR A 185 -5.04 -24.83 -12.01
C THR A 185 -4.10 -25.99 -12.34
N SER A 186 -3.48 -26.59 -11.33
CA SER A 186 -2.78 -27.88 -11.39
C SER A 186 -3.59 -29.03 -10.77
N ASN A 187 -4.88 -28.83 -10.46
CA ASN A 187 -5.74 -29.88 -9.96
C ASN A 187 -6.30 -30.72 -11.11
N HIS A 188 -5.79 -31.95 -11.27
CA HIS A 188 -6.23 -32.89 -12.30
C HIS A 188 -7.76 -33.08 -12.34
N GLN A 189 -8.43 -33.24 -11.20
CA GLN A 189 -9.88 -33.43 -11.17
C GLN A 189 -10.64 -32.18 -11.64
N MET A 190 -10.11 -30.99 -11.36
CA MET A 190 -10.69 -29.73 -11.86
C MET A 190 -10.53 -29.62 -13.38
N ILE A 191 -9.34 -29.92 -13.90
CA ILE A 191 -9.08 -29.89 -15.34
C ILE A 191 -10.00 -30.90 -16.06
N HIS A 192 -10.08 -32.13 -15.55
CA HIS A 192 -10.98 -33.15 -16.08
C HIS A 192 -12.43 -32.69 -16.08
N TYR A 193 -12.92 -32.16 -14.94
CA TYR A 193 -14.29 -31.68 -14.82
C TYR A 193 -14.61 -30.57 -15.85
N VAL A 194 -13.74 -29.57 -16.02
CA VAL A 194 -14.01 -28.49 -16.98
C VAL A 194 -13.87 -28.97 -18.42
N LEU A 195 -13.00 -29.94 -18.69
CA LEU A 195 -12.92 -30.56 -20.01
C LEU A 195 -14.18 -31.38 -20.35
N GLU A 196 -14.78 -32.06 -19.37
CA GLU A 196 -16.07 -32.76 -19.52
C GLU A 196 -17.23 -31.78 -19.75
N LEU A 197 -17.19 -30.58 -19.15
CA LEU A 197 -18.13 -29.51 -19.51
C LEU A 197 -17.95 -29.05 -20.97
N GLY A 198 -16.74 -29.23 -21.50
CA GLY A 198 -16.27 -28.72 -22.79
C GLY A 198 -16.73 -29.50 -24.03
N ASP A 199 -17.58 -30.53 -23.92
CA ASP A 199 -18.34 -31.03 -25.08
C ASP A 199 -19.39 -29.99 -25.56
N LEU A 200 -19.54 -28.87 -24.83
CA LEU A 200 -20.42 -27.75 -25.18
C LEU A 200 -19.67 -26.44 -25.57
N GLN A 201 -18.38 -26.24 -25.25
CA GLN A 201 -17.66 -24.94 -25.41
C GLN A 201 -16.10 -25.00 -25.51
N ASP A 202 -15.49 -23.94 -26.08
CA ASP A 202 -14.04 -23.76 -26.35
C ASP A 202 -13.18 -23.38 -25.11
N HIS A 203 -13.32 -24.07 -23.97
CA HIS A 203 -12.49 -23.77 -22.79
C HIS A 203 -10.99 -24.02 -23.04
N LEU A 204 -10.14 -23.16 -22.48
CA LEU A 204 -8.69 -23.20 -22.63
C LEU A 204 -8.01 -23.59 -21.32
N ILE A 205 -6.93 -24.35 -21.39
CA ILE A 205 -6.12 -24.76 -20.24
C ILE A 205 -4.82 -23.97 -20.26
N SER A 206 -4.57 -23.20 -19.22
CA SER A 206 -3.27 -22.58 -19.02
C SER A 206 -2.25 -23.65 -18.68
N LEU A 207 -1.17 -23.73 -19.47
CA LEU A 207 -0.06 -24.63 -19.17
C LEU A 207 0.85 -24.11 -18.05
N ASP A 208 0.73 -22.84 -17.66
CA ASP A 208 1.59 -22.20 -16.67
C ASP A 208 1.65 -22.92 -15.31
N PRO A 209 0.52 -23.21 -14.64
CA PRO A 209 0.53 -23.96 -13.37
C PRO A 209 0.98 -25.41 -13.52
N LEU A 210 1.05 -25.94 -14.76
CA LEU A 210 1.43 -27.32 -15.04
C LEU A 210 2.93 -27.48 -15.28
N LEU A 211 3.68 -26.41 -15.50
CA LEU A 211 5.12 -26.48 -15.81
C LEU A 211 5.94 -27.16 -14.70
N GLU A 212 5.46 -27.10 -13.45
CA GLU A 212 6.10 -27.76 -12.30
C GLU A 212 5.59 -29.21 -12.07
N ASP A 213 4.48 -29.62 -12.69
CA ASP A 213 3.91 -30.97 -12.61
C ASP A 213 3.98 -31.67 -13.98
N ARG A 214 5.11 -32.37 -14.20
CA ARG A 214 5.39 -32.99 -15.49
C ARG A 214 4.35 -34.02 -15.91
N VAL A 215 3.83 -34.79 -14.97
CA VAL A 215 2.87 -35.88 -15.27
C VAL A 215 1.56 -35.29 -15.76
N LEU A 216 1.05 -34.27 -15.05
CA LEU A 216 -0.18 -33.61 -15.45
C LEU A 216 -0.01 -32.80 -16.73
N PHE A 217 1.13 -32.11 -16.90
CA PHE A 217 1.49 -31.41 -18.13
C PHE A 217 1.45 -32.36 -19.34
N ASP A 218 2.16 -33.49 -19.26
CA ASP A 218 2.24 -34.46 -20.35
C ASP A 218 0.85 -35.02 -20.68
N TRP A 219 0.03 -35.30 -19.67
CA TRP A 219 -1.35 -35.75 -19.86
C TRP A 219 -2.21 -34.70 -20.58
N VAL A 220 -2.20 -33.44 -20.13
CA VAL A 220 -3.00 -32.35 -20.75
C VAL A 220 -2.57 -32.16 -22.20
N VAL A 221 -1.27 -32.06 -22.44
CA VAL A 221 -0.72 -31.75 -23.76
C VAL A 221 -0.91 -32.92 -24.73
N ALA A 222 -0.83 -34.18 -24.27
CA ALA A 222 -1.08 -35.36 -25.09
C ALA A 222 -2.55 -35.52 -25.50
N ASN A 223 -3.48 -35.24 -24.59
CA ASN A 223 -4.91 -35.52 -24.81
C ASN A 223 -5.71 -34.29 -25.29
N HIS A 224 -5.23 -33.06 -25.03
CA HIS A 224 -6.00 -31.82 -25.22
C HIS A 224 -5.18 -30.69 -25.84
N GLN A 225 -4.27 -31.00 -26.77
CA GLN A 225 -3.35 -30.03 -27.38
C GLN A 225 -4.05 -28.78 -27.95
N ASN A 226 -5.21 -28.93 -28.60
CA ASN A 226 -5.98 -27.82 -29.20
C ASN A 226 -6.61 -26.88 -28.17
N LYS A 227 -6.72 -27.31 -26.91
CA LYS A 227 -7.25 -26.50 -25.79
C LYS A 227 -6.13 -25.89 -24.94
N CYS A 228 -4.87 -26.14 -25.24
CA CYS A 228 -3.73 -25.65 -24.45
C CYS A 228 -3.36 -24.21 -24.84
N VAL A 229 -3.19 -23.34 -23.84
CA VAL A 229 -2.64 -22.00 -24.02
C VAL A 229 -1.53 -21.71 -23.01
N TRP A 230 -0.55 -20.93 -23.44
CA TRP A 230 0.48 -20.42 -22.55
C TRP A 230 0.87 -18.99 -22.93
N ALA A 231 0.80 -18.10 -21.94
CA ALA A 231 1.17 -16.71 -22.06
C ALA A 231 2.42 -16.46 -21.20
N TYR A 232 3.60 -16.68 -21.77
CA TYR A 232 4.87 -16.60 -21.03
C TYR A 232 5.11 -15.23 -20.35
N LYS A 233 4.57 -14.13 -20.90
CA LYS A 233 4.69 -12.78 -20.31
C LYS A 233 3.96 -12.63 -18.97
N GLU A 234 2.96 -13.48 -18.73
CA GLU A 234 2.19 -13.53 -17.47
C GLU A 234 2.53 -14.78 -16.63
N SER A 235 3.61 -15.48 -16.99
CA SER A 235 3.98 -16.75 -16.35
C SER A 235 4.49 -16.52 -14.94
N LYS A 236 3.76 -17.06 -13.95
CA LYS A 236 4.19 -17.02 -12.54
C LYS A 236 5.40 -17.91 -12.31
N VAL A 237 5.56 -18.96 -13.11
CA VAL A 237 6.71 -19.87 -13.05
C VAL A 237 7.97 -19.16 -13.56
N ILE A 238 7.90 -18.41 -14.66
CA ILE A 238 9.03 -17.59 -15.12
C ILE A 238 9.37 -16.52 -14.08
N GLU A 239 8.39 -15.82 -13.53
CA GLU A 239 8.62 -14.83 -12.46
C GLU A 239 9.31 -15.45 -11.23
N LYS A 240 8.92 -16.67 -10.85
CA LYS A 240 9.53 -17.44 -9.77
C LYS A 240 10.99 -17.80 -10.06
N ILE A 241 11.32 -18.19 -11.31
CA ILE A 241 12.71 -18.42 -11.75
C ILE A 241 13.53 -17.13 -11.64
N VAL A 242 12.99 -16.00 -12.10
CA VAL A 242 13.68 -14.70 -12.02
C VAL A 242 13.95 -14.31 -10.56
N LYS A 243 12.95 -14.43 -9.69
CA LYS A 243 13.11 -14.17 -8.24
C LYS A 243 14.15 -15.08 -7.59
N GLU A 244 14.20 -16.35 -7.99
CA GLU A 244 15.19 -17.29 -7.45
C GLU A 244 16.62 -16.90 -7.85
N LEU A 245 16.83 -16.42 -9.08
CA LEU A 245 18.11 -15.88 -9.52
C LEU A 245 18.48 -14.60 -8.76
N GLN A 246 17.53 -13.70 -8.53
CA GLN A 246 17.75 -12.49 -7.71
C GLN A 246 18.18 -12.84 -6.29
N LEU A 247 17.54 -13.84 -5.68
CA LEU A 247 17.94 -14.35 -4.37
C LEU A 247 19.34 -14.97 -4.40
N ALA A 248 19.66 -15.70 -5.48
CA ALA A 248 20.98 -16.30 -5.67
C ALA A 248 22.11 -15.26 -5.61
N VAL A 249 21.88 -14.08 -6.18
CA VAL A 249 22.88 -13.00 -6.30
C VAL A 249 22.82 -11.95 -5.19
N SER A 250 22.01 -12.15 -4.15
CA SER A 250 21.90 -11.21 -3.02
C SER A 250 23.26 -10.84 -2.39
N ASP A 251 23.40 -9.59 -1.95
CA ASP A 251 24.67 -8.88 -1.68
C ASP A 251 25.68 -9.60 -0.75
N ILE A 252 25.23 -10.53 0.08
CA ILE A 252 26.07 -11.20 1.08
C ILE A 252 26.93 -12.32 0.45
N ARG A 253 26.54 -12.85 -0.72
CA ARG A 253 27.13 -14.08 -1.26
C ARG A 253 28.38 -13.86 -2.11
N ASN A 254 29.36 -14.73 -1.98
CA ASN A 254 30.46 -14.84 -2.95
C ASN A 254 30.06 -15.76 -4.14
N GLU A 255 30.94 -15.89 -5.14
CA GLU A 255 30.71 -16.73 -6.33
C GLU A 255 30.26 -18.16 -5.97
N LEU A 256 30.97 -18.81 -5.05
CA LEU A 256 30.73 -20.22 -4.68
C LEU A 256 29.36 -20.39 -4.02
N GLU A 257 28.99 -19.46 -3.15
CA GLU A 257 27.70 -19.44 -2.47
C GLU A 257 26.53 -19.21 -3.43
N CYS A 258 26.72 -18.40 -4.49
CA CYS A 258 25.70 -18.21 -5.54
C CYS A 258 25.40 -19.53 -6.25
N LYS A 259 26.45 -20.25 -6.67
CA LYS A 259 26.34 -21.56 -7.33
C LYS A 259 25.69 -22.60 -6.42
N GLN A 260 26.14 -22.72 -5.17
CA GLN A 260 25.59 -23.65 -4.19
C GLN A 260 24.12 -23.37 -3.88
N TYR A 261 23.71 -22.10 -3.82
CA TYR A 261 22.31 -21.76 -3.62
C TYR A 261 21.41 -22.29 -4.72
N LEU A 262 21.77 -22.09 -5.99
CA LEU A 262 20.98 -22.58 -7.12
C LEU A 262 20.93 -24.11 -7.18
N VAL A 263 22.03 -24.81 -6.83
CA VAL A 263 22.03 -26.28 -6.68
C VAL A 263 21.01 -26.73 -5.63
N SER A 264 20.85 -25.96 -4.54
CA SER A 264 19.91 -26.25 -3.46
C SER A 264 18.47 -25.77 -3.71
N SER A 265 18.21 -25.15 -4.86
CA SER A 265 16.89 -24.60 -5.18
C SER A 265 15.83 -25.70 -5.26
N LYS A 266 14.63 -25.37 -4.77
CA LYS A 266 13.45 -26.26 -4.89
C LYS A 266 12.76 -26.15 -6.24
N ILE A 267 13.19 -25.22 -7.10
CA ILE A 267 12.60 -25.04 -8.43
C ILE A 267 13.12 -26.16 -9.36
N PRO A 268 12.24 -26.95 -10.00
CA PRO A 268 12.65 -28.05 -10.86
C PRO A 268 13.02 -27.52 -12.26
N PHE A 269 14.09 -26.74 -12.38
CA PHE A 269 14.47 -26.03 -13.63
C PHE A 269 14.51 -26.96 -14.86
N GLN A 270 15.08 -28.15 -14.73
CA GLN A 270 15.14 -29.13 -15.81
C GLN A 270 13.75 -29.61 -16.27
N SER A 271 12.84 -29.86 -15.33
CA SER A 271 11.46 -30.28 -15.64
C SER A 271 10.70 -29.16 -16.36
N ILE A 272 10.84 -27.92 -15.87
CA ILE A 272 10.23 -26.74 -16.48
C ILE A 272 10.79 -26.53 -17.89
N TYR A 273 12.10 -26.63 -18.06
CA TYR A 273 12.75 -26.55 -19.38
C TYR A 273 12.15 -27.57 -20.35
N ASN A 274 12.09 -28.85 -19.96
CA ASN A 274 11.51 -29.90 -20.80
C ASN A 274 10.04 -29.64 -21.13
N ALA A 275 9.26 -29.05 -20.22
CA ALA A 275 7.87 -28.69 -20.47
C ALA A 275 7.79 -27.55 -21.51
N THR A 276 8.57 -26.49 -21.32
CA THR A 276 8.60 -25.36 -22.28
C THR A 276 9.15 -25.75 -23.66
N LEU A 277 10.08 -26.70 -23.72
CA LEU A 277 10.55 -27.29 -24.99
C LEU A 277 9.43 -28.05 -25.71
N GLU A 278 8.61 -28.80 -24.96
CA GLU A 278 7.47 -29.51 -25.54
C GLU A 278 6.39 -28.55 -26.05
N ILE A 279 6.17 -27.42 -25.38
CA ILE A 279 5.29 -26.33 -25.86
C ILE A 279 5.73 -25.83 -27.25
N ASP A 280 7.04 -25.62 -27.44
CA ASP A 280 7.61 -25.20 -28.73
C ASP A 280 7.50 -26.30 -29.79
N ASN A 281 7.92 -27.53 -29.46
CA ASN A 281 7.86 -28.67 -30.37
C ASN A 281 6.44 -28.91 -30.92
N ARG A 282 5.43 -28.74 -30.07
CA ARG A 282 4.01 -28.88 -30.43
C ARG A 282 3.39 -27.63 -31.04
N LYS A 283 4.18 -26.56 -31.21
CA LYS A 283 3.76 -25.27 -31.79
C LYS A 283 2.59 -24.63 -31.04
N ILE A 284 2.44 -24.93 -29.76
CA ILE A 284 1.41 -24.30 -28.90
C ILE A 284 1.74 -22.82 -28.72
N LYS A 285 3.03 -22.53 -28.49
CA LYS A 285 3.60 -21.18 -28.52
C LYS A 285 5.02 -21.28 -29.05
N ARG A 286 5.48 -20.29 -29.81
CA ARG A 286 6.88 -20.22 -30.25
C ARG A 286 7.69 -19.34 -29.30
N PRO A 287 8.92 -19.75 -28.94
CA PRO A 287 9.83 -18.92 -28.17
C PRO A 287 10.26 -17.71 -28.99
N THR A 288 10.78 -16.69 -28.31
CA THR A 288 11.34 -15.52 -29.01
C THR A 288 12.71 -15.82 -29.58
N THR A 289 13.50 -16.67 -28.90
CA THR A 289 14.75 -17.25 -29.42
C THR A 289 14.65 -18.77 -29.36
N SER A 290 14.96 -19.45 -30.47
CA SER A 290 14.79 -20.90 -30.51
C SER A 290 15.75 -21.59 -29.53
N PHE A 291 15.31 -22.69 -28.92
CA PHE A 291 16.15 -23.45 -28.00
C PHE A 291 17.46 -23.94 -28.66
N LYS A 292 17.43 -24.22 -29.97
CA LYS A 292 18.63 -24.61 -30.73
C LYS A 292 19.64 -23.48 -30.84
N GLU A 293 19.20 -22.25 -31.07
CA GLU A 293 20.08 -21.08 -31.12
C GLU A 293 20.71 -20.82 -29.75
N VAL A 294 19.92 -20.90 -28.67
CA VAL A 294 20.44 -20.78 -27.30
C VAL A 294 21.47 -21.88 -27.01
N ASP A 295 21.18 -23.13 -27.39
CA ASP A 295 22.10 -24.26 -27.21
C ASP A 295 23.42 -24.07 -27.94
N LEU A 296 23.40 -23.59 -29.19
CA LEU A 296 24.61 -23.29 -29.95
C LEU A 296 25.46 -22.22 -29.26
N VAL A 297 24.82 -21.18 -28.73
CA VAL A 297 25.50 -20.13 -27.96
C VAL A 297 26.12 -20.71 -26.69
N LEU A 298 25.37 -21.49 -25.90
CA LEU A 298 25.85 -22.07 -24.64
C LEU A 298 26.95 -23.14 -24.84
N LEU A 299 26.92 -23.89 -25.94
CA LEU A 299 27.96 -24.85 -26.27
C LEU A 299 29.23 -24.17 -26.77
N SER A 300 29.11 -23.07 -27.54
CA SER A 300 30.27 -22.34 -28.09
C SER A 300 31.21 -21.76 -27.03
N ILE A 301 30.71 -21.59 -25.80
CA ILE A 301 31.42 -21.04 -24.64
C ILE A 301 31.82 -22.12 -23.62
N GLY A 302 31.51 -23.38 -23.89
CA GLY A 302 31.83 -24.50 -23.01
C GLY A 302 31.01 -24.58 -21.72
N LEU A 303 29.79 -24.00 -21.67
CA LEU A 303 28.94 -24.12 -20.49
C LEU A 303 28.46 -25.58 -20.34
N LEU A 304 28.80 -26.19 -19.21
CA LEU A 304 28.48 -27.59 -18.94
C LEU A 304 27.03 -27.75 -18.47
N LEU A 305 26.43 -28.89 -18.80
CA LEU A 305 25.12 -29.33 -18.29
C LEU A 305 25.05 -29.39 -16.75
N GLU A 306 26.21 -29.46 -16.10
CA GLU A 306 26.37 -29.52 -14.65
C GLU A 306 26.28 -28.15 -13.98
N ASP A 307 26.31 -27.04 -14.74
CA ASP A 307 26.17 -25.71 -14.15
C ASP A 307 24.72 -25.52 -13.65
N PRO A 308 24.52 -25.18 -12.36
CA PRO A 308 23.18 -25.03 -11.80
C PRO A 308 22.32 -23.97 -12.49
N ILE A 309 22.91 -22.98 -13.18
CA ILE A 309 22.13 -21.98 -13.90
C ILE A 309 21.69 -22.44 -15.31
N TYR A 310 22.29 -23.52 -15.85
CA TYR A 310 22.14 -23.94 -17.26
C TYR A 310 20.69 -23.94 -17.76
N TYR A 311 19.79 -24.64 -17.05
CA TYR A 311 18.38 -24.72 -17.45
C TYR A 311 17.62 -23.41 -17.26
N ALA A 312 17.95 -22.63 -16.21
CA ALA A 312 17.35 -21.32 -16.00
C ALA A 312 17.71 -20.37 -17.15
N ILE A 313 18.98 -20.34 -17.58
CA ILE A 313 19.43 -19.56 -18.75
C ILE A 313 18.63 -19.96 -19.98
N LYS A 314 18.50 -21.25 -20.27
CA LYS A 314 17.76 -21.71 -21.45
C LYS A 314 16.31 -21.23 -21.46
N ILE A 315 15.62 -21.36 -20.33
CA ILE A 315 14.23 -20.93 -20.20
C ILE A 315 14.14 -19.40 -20.43
N LEU A 316 14.98 -18.63 -19.73
CA LEU A 316 14.93 -17.17 -19.76
C LEU A 316 15.40 -16.58 -21.10
N MET A 317 16.43 -17.14 -21.74
CA MET A 317 16.87 -16.66 -23.06
C MET A 317 15.88 -17.04 -24.16
N SER A 318 15.21 -18.18 -24.08
CA SER A 318 14.22 -18.58 -25.08
C SER A 318 12.88 -17.85 -24.94
N TRP A 319 12.44 -17.58 -23.71
CA TRP A 319 11.10 -17.02 -23.44
C TRP A 319 11.13 -15.65 -22.75
N GLY A 320 12.12 -15.40 -21.91
CA GLY A 320 12.16 -14.30 -20.95
C GLY A 320 12.99 -13.10 -21.41
N HIS A 321 12.57 -12.38 -22.45
CA HIS A 321 13.10 -11.03 -22.71
C HIS A 321 12.48 -9.95 -21.80
N SER A 322 11.96 -10.31 -20.63
CA SER A 322 11.64 -9.29 -19.63
C SER A 322 12.95 -8.69 -19.13
N GLU A 323 13.02 -7.37 -19.06
CA GLU A 323 14.14 -6.62 -18.49
C GLU A 323 14.62 -7.22 -17.16
N SER A 324 13.67 -7.59 -16.27
CA SER A 324 13.96 -8.25 -14.99
C SER A 324 14.73 -9.57 -15.12
N ALA A 325 14.40 -10.40 -16.11
CA ALA A 325 15.11 -11.67 -16.35
C ALA A 325 16.52 -11.44 -16.88
N THR A 326 16.66 -10.54 -17.85
CA THR A 326 17.96 -10.15 -18.42
C THR A 326 18.87 -9.54 -17.35
N THR A 327 18.33 -8.64 -16.53
CA THR A 327 19.01 -8.05 -15.37
C THR A 327 19.47 -9.10 -14.36
N SER A 328 18.60 -10.06 -14.01
CA SER A 328 18.94 -11.10 -13.03
C SER A 328 20.02 -12.06 -13.53
N LEU A 329 20.00 -12.41 -14.82
CA LEU A 329 21.05 -13.18 -15.46
C LEU A 329 22.37 -12.41 -15.49
N LEU A 330 22.33 -11.13 -15.85
CA LEU A 330 23.50 -10.28 -15.90
C LEU A 330 24.16 -10.11 -14.53
N GLN A 331 23.36 -9.85 -13.49
CA GLN A 331 23.84 -9.79 -12.11
C GLN A 331 24.50 -11.11 -11.69
N TYR A 332 23.93 -12.26 -12.05
CA TYR A 332 24.54 -13.55 -11.77
C TYR A 332 25.87 -13.73 -12.49
N TYR A 333 25.93 -13.40 -13.78
CA TYR A 333 27.17 -13.53 -14.55
C TYR A 333 28.28 -12.64 -14.02
N ILE A 334 27.97 -11.41 -13.63
CA ILE A 334 28.98 -10.50 -13.06
C ILE A 334 29.42 -11.01 -11.71
N LYS A 335 28.49 -11.38 -10.83
CA LYS A 335 28.81 -11.82 -9.48
C LYS A 335 29.62 -13.11 -9.42
N THR A 336 29.45 -13.98 -10.41
CA THR A 336 30.17 -15.26 -10.51
C THR A 336 31.36 -15.24 -11.46
N ASP A 337 31.71 -14.06 -12.00
CA ASP A 337 32.69 -13.89 -13.08
C ASP A 337 32.50 -14.93 -14.20
N HIS A 338 31.24 -15.11 -14.59
CA HIS A 338 30.82 -16.22 -15.40
C HIS A 338 31.40 -16.12 -16.81
N PRO A 339 31.90 -17.22 -17.41
CA PRO A 339 32.49 -17.20 -18.76
C PRO A 339 31.57 -16.66 -19.85
N PHE A 340 30.25 -16.64 -19.62
CA PHE A 340 29.26 -16.13 -20.57
C PHE A 340 29.12 -14.60 -20.56
N LEU A 341 29.65 -13.91 -19.55
CA LEU A 341 29.47 -12.48 -19.40
C LEU A 341 29.81 -11.68 -20.67
N PRO A 342 30.97 -11.87 -21.34
CA PRO A 342 31.32 -11.09 -22.53
C PRO A 342 30.32 -11.27 -23.69
N ASN A 343 29.85 -12.49 -23.91
CA ASN A 343 28.90 -12.80 -24.99
C ASN A 343 27.50 -12.28 -24.68
N PHE A 344 27.08 -12.39 -23.42
CA PHE A 344 25.79 -11.87 -22.98
C PHE A 344 25.75 -10.36 -23.14
N LEU A 345 26.79 -9.67 -22.66
CA LEU A 345 27.02 -8.25 -22.87
C LEU A 345 26.93 -7.90 -24.37
N ALA A 346 27.62 -8.62 -25.26
CA ALA A 346 27.60 -8.34 -26.70
C ALA A 346 26.21 -8.47 -27.36
N GLN A 347 25.38 -9.41 -26.90
CA GLN A 347 24.03 -9.65 -27.43
C GLN A 347 22.99 -8.69 -26.85
N TYR A 348 23.22 -8.18 -25.65
CA TYR A 348 22.27 -7.38 -24.90
C TYR A 348 22.91 -6.08 -24.40
N PRO A 349 23.39 -5.21 -25.31
CA PRO A 349 24.11 -3.98 -24.96
C PRO A 349 23.25 -2.95 -24.21
N ASN A 350 21.93 -3.16 -24.19
CA ASN A 350 20.95 -2.16 -23.81
C ASN A 350 20.11 -2.48 -22.55
N ASN A 351 20.67 -3.20 -21.57
CA ASN A 351 19.96 -3.39 -20.30
C ASN A 351 20.61 -2.54 -19.23
N ASP A 352 19.77 -1.91 -18.40
CA ASP A 352 20.14 -1.05 -17.28
C ASP A 352 19.95 -1.73 -15.92
N PRO A 353 20.78 -2.72 -15.55
CA PRO A 353 20.79 -3.25 -14.22
C PRO A 353 21.68 -2.42 -13.29
N LEU A 354 21.16 -2.12 -12.10
CA LEU A 354 22.00 -1.86 -10.92
C LEU A 354 22.92 -3.07 -10.69
N ILE A 355 24.20 -2.92 -10.99
CA ILE A 355 25.22 -3.97 -10.82
C ILE A 355 26.29 -3.49 -9.84
N THR A 356 26.62 -4.32 -8.84
CA THR A 356 27.85 -4.19 -8.06
C THR A 356 29.04 -4.72 -8.85
N ILE A 357 30.00 -3.86 -9.18
CA ILE A 357 31.19 -4.22 -9.97
C ILE A 357 32.47 -4.09 -9.14
N ASN A 358 33.46 -4.93 -9.43
CA ASN A 358 34.83 -4.79 -8.93
C ASN A 358 35.76 -4.17 -10.00
N ALA A 359 36.98 -3.80 -9.62
CA ALA A 359 37.96 -3.16 -10.50
C ALA A 359 38.25 -3.98 -11.78
N SER A 360 38.40 -5.31 -11.68
CA SER A 360 38.66 -6.19 -12.84
C SER A 360 37.46 -6.31 -13.80
N GLN A 361 36.24 -6.16 -13.29
CA GLN A 361 35.01 -6.22 -14.07
C GLN A 361 34.67 -4.89 -14.74
N PHE A 362 35.17 -3.78 -14.20
CA PHE A 362 34.91 -2.45 -14.74
C PHE A 362 35.33 -2.36 -16.21
N ASP A 363 36.54 -2.78 -16.58
CA ASP A 363 36.99 -2.69 -17.98
C ASP A 363 36.11 -3.47 -18.96
N LEU A 364 35.56 -4.60 -18.51
CA LEU A 364 34.69 -5.46 -19.34
C LEU A 364 33.30 -4.83 -19.53
N ILE A 365 32.74 -4.23 -18.48
CA ILE A 365 31.39 -3.66 -18.47
C ILE A 365 31.40 -2.21 -19.02
N TYR A 366 32.51 -1.50 -18.84
CA TYR A 366 32.68 -0.08 -19.20
C TYR A 366 32.45 0.19 -20.69
N HIS A 367 32.93 -0.70 -21.57
CA HIS A 367 32.72 -0.56 -23.01
C HIS A 367 31.23 -0.59 -23.40
N GLN A 368 30.38 -1.16 -22.55
CA GLN A 368 28.94 -1.21 -22.74
C GLN A 368 28.23 -0.02 -22.10
N MET A 369 28.72 0.43 -20.93
CA MET A 369 28.23 1.64 -20.24
C MET A 369 28.28 2.90 -21.11
N ARG A 370 29.15 2.94 -22.11
CA ARG A 370 29.30 4.05 -23.07
C ARG A 370 27.98 4.46 -23.76
N ASN A 371 27.05 3.53 -23.95
CA ASN A 371 25.89 3.78 -24.81
C ASN A 371 24.62 4.20 -24.05
N GLU A 372 24.48 3.95 -22.74
CA GLU A 372 23.13 3.88 -22.14
C GLU A 372 22.88 4.54 -20.76
N ASN A 373 23.77 5.39 -20.23
CA ASN A 373 23.57 6.01 -18.90
C ASN A 373 23.37 4.99 -17.75
N LEU A 374 24.04 3.83 -17.81
CA LEU A 374 23.83 2.71 -16.88
C LEU A 374 24.12 3.07 -15.41
N ASP A 375 23.29 2.57 -14.50
CA ASP A 375 23.47 2.65 -13.05
C ASP A 375 24.37 1.51 -12.53
N PHE A 376 25.53 1.83 -11.95
CA PHE A 376 26.39 0.84 -11.30
C PHE A 376 26.69 1.20 -9.85
N ILE A 377 26.84 0.16 -9.04
CA ILE A 377 27.20 0.21 -7.62
C ILE A 377 28.69 -0.11 -7.51
N VAL A 378 29.42 0.75 -6.83
CA VAL A 378 30.82 0.50 -6.47
C VAL A 378 30.85 0.06 -5.01
N SER A 379 31.37 -1.13 -4.74
CA SER A 379 31.36 -1.70 -3.38
C SER A 379 32.53 -1.24 -2.51
N ASP A 380 33.61 -0.75 -3.11
CA ASP A 380 34.85 -0.46 -2.39
C ASP A 380 35.62 0.77 -2.94
N ALA A 381 36.49 1.33 -2.11
CA ALA A 381 37.24 2.53 -2.45
C ALA A 381 38.32 2.30 -3.52
N GLU A 382 38.85 1.08 -3.68
CA GLU A 382 39.86 0.78 -4.70
C GLU A 382 39.25 0.77 -6.09
N THR A 383 38.10 0.11 -6.24
CA THR A 383 37.29 0.15 -7.46
C THR A 383 36.91 1.59 -7.81
N PHE A 384 36.49 2.41 -6.84
CA PHE A 384 36.19 3.82 -7.13
C PHE A 384 37.44 4.60 -7.59
N LYS A 385 38.59 4.40 -6.95
CA LYS A 385 39.86 5.04 -7.38
C LYS A 385 40.19 4.64 -8.81
N TYR A 386 40.07 3.35 -9.14
CA TYR A 386 40.30 2.85 -10.48
C TYR A 386 39.41 3.55 -11.51
N ILE A 387 38.10 3.64 -11.23
CA ILE A 387 37.11 4.30 -12.10
C ILE A 387 37.42 5.79 -12.25
N PHE A 388 37.71 6.47 -11.14
CA PHE A 388 38.00 7.90 -11.12
C PHE A 388 39.29 8.24 -11.86
N ASP A 389 40.33 7.42 -11.72
CA ASP A 389 41.64 7.61 -12.37
C ASP A 389 41.65 7.08 -13.81
N HIS A 390 40.61 6.36 -14.24
CA HIS A 390 40.53 5.79 -15.58
C HIS A 390 40.50 6.91 -16.63
N SER A 391 41.53 6.96 -17.48
CA SER A 391 41.70 8.02 -18.48
C SER A 391 40.52 8.12 -19.43
N TYR A 392 39.86 6.99 -19.72
CA TYR A 392 38.75 6.96 -20.64
C TYR A 392 37.46 7.53 -20.02
N PHE A 393 37.15 7.16 -18.76
CA PHE A 393 36.05 7.76 -18.00
C PHE A 393 36.18 9.28 -17.94
N ASN A 394 37.41 9.76 -17.73
CA ASN A 394 37.69 11.18 -17.68
C ASN A 394 37.56 11.92 -19.02
N SER A 395 37.85 11.25 -20.13
CA SER A 395 37.80 11.85 -21.47
C SER A 395 36.40 11.82 -22.11
N THR A 396 35.57 10.83 -21.77
CA THR A 396 34.34 10.51 -22.52
C THR A 396 33.08 11.09 -21.89
N PHE A 397 32.98 11.12 -20.55
CA PHE A 397 31.80 11.65 -19.89
C PHE A 397 31.85 13.17 -19.76
N SER A 398 30.72 13.83 -20.04
CA SER A 398 30.56 15.24 -19.70
C SER A 398 30.66 15.43 -18.18
N GLN A 399 31.12 16.59 -17.74
CA GLN A 399 31.25 16.90 -16.31
C GLN A 399 29.93 16.65 -15.54
N ARG A 400 28.79 17.01 -16.15
CA ARG A 400 27.46 16.80 -15.57
C ARG A 400 27.13 15.31 -15.35
N LEU A 401 27.47 14.44 -16.31
CA LEU A 401 27.21 13.00 -16.17
C LEU A 401 28.12 12.38 -15.10
N LYS A 402 29.38 12.83 -15.01
CA LYS A 402 30.29 12.40 -13.94
C LYS A 402 29.73 12.78 -12.56
N GLU A 403 29.28 14.02 -12.41
CA GLU A 403 28.67 14.50 -11.16
C GLU A 403 27.42 13.69 -10.79
N GLN A 404 26.56 13.38 -11.75
CA GLN A 404 25.40 12.52 -11.51
C GLN A 404 25.82 11.12 -11.05
N CYS A 405 26.79 10.50 -11.71
CA CYS A 405 27.33 9.19 -11.33
C CYS A 405 27.92 9.21 -9.91
N TYR A 406 28.80 10.18 -9.61
CA TYR A 406 29.39 10.33 -8.29
C TYR A 406 28.35 10.61 -7.21
N SER A 407 27.28 11.34 -7.53
CA SER A 407 26.18 11.60 -6.60
C SER A 407 25.43 10.34 -6.20
N ARG A 408 25.17 9.45 -7.19
CA ARG A 408 24.54 8.15 -6.96
C ARG A 408 25.44 7.24 -6.14
N LEU A 409 26.73 7.15 -6.50
CA LEU A 409 27.72 6.38 -5.74
C LEU A 409 27.87 6.87 -4.31
N LEU A 410 27.89 8.19 -4.10
CA LEU A 410 27.94 8.79 -2.76
C LEU A 410 26.69 8.43 -1.96
N SER A 411 25.51 8.51 -2.57
CA SER A 411 24.24 8.16 -1.91
C SER A 411 24.21 6.69 -1.49
N ASP A 412 24.60 5.77 -2.39
CA ASP A 412 24.66 4.33 -2.09
C ASP A 412 25.70 4.01 -1.00
N ALA A 413 26.88 4.63 -1.08
CA ALA A 413 27.93 4.47 -0.07
C ALA A 413 27.48 4.98 1.31
N ILE A 414 26.74 6.08 1.36
CA ILE A 414 26.11 6.58 2.60
C ILE A 414 25.11 5.54 3.12
N ASN A 415 24.17 5.09 2.29
CA ASN A 415 23.13 4.12 2.67
C ASN A 415 23.70 2.81 3.25
N LYS A 416 24.84 2.37 2.74
CA LYS A 416 25.55 1.16 3.18
C LYS A 416 26.53 1.40 4.33
N CYS A 417 26.61 2.62 4.87
CA CYS A 417 27.61 3.01 5.87
C CYS A 417 29.05 2.70 5.43
N ASN A 418 29.35 2.82 4.13
CA ASN A 418 30.68 2.57 3.58
C ASN A 418 31.57 3.80 3.75
N PHE A 419 32.02 4.04 4.98
CA PHE A 419 32.82 5.21 5.34
C PHE A 419 34.07 5.38 4.47
N GLY A 420 34.75 4.28 4.13
CA GLY A 420 35.95 4.30 3.29
C GLY A 420 35.67 4.79 1.88
N LEU A 421 34.56 4.35 1.28
CA LEU A 421 34.14 4.82 -0.04
C LEU A 421 33.66 6.27 0.00
N VAL A 422 32.86 6.66 1.00
CA VAL A 422 32.41 8.06 1.17
C VAL A 422 33.60 9.01 1.33
N GLN A 423 34.57 8.65 2.18
CA GLN A 423 35.78 9.44 2.35
C GLN A 423 36.56 9.55 1.03
N CYS A 424 36.73 8.45 0.30
CA CYS A 424 37.43 8.44 -0.97
C CYS A 424 36.74 9.31 -2.04
N ILE A 425 35.40 9.25 -2.13
CA ILE A 425 34.61 10.08 -3.06
C ILE A 425 34.76 11.55 -2.70
N THR A 426 34.53 11.92 -1.44
CA THR A 426 34.53 13.32 -0.98
C THR A 426 35.92 13.97 -0.98
N GLU A 427 37.00 13.19 -0.84
CA GLU A 427 38.37 13.71 -0.97
C GLU A 427 38.76 13.99 -2.43
N ARG A 428 38.27 13.19 -3.38
CA ARG A 428 38.67 13.28 -4.81
C ARG A 428 37.74 14.16 -5.63
N VAL A 429 36.44 14.07 -5.42
CA VAL A 429 35.46 14.94 -6.07
C VAL A 429 35.47 16.29 -5.35
N LYS A 430 35.88 17.35 -6.03
CA LYS A 430 35.95 18.71 -5.44
C LYS A 430 34.69 19.55 -5.68
N THR A 431 33.76 19.05 -6.49
CA THR A 431 32.48 19.70 -6.75
C THR A 431 31.41 19.24 -5.77
N GLN A 432 30.48 20.13 -5.42
CA GLN A 432 29.33 19.78 -4.59
C GLN A 432 28.45 18.79 -5.35
N LEU A 433 28.19 17.63 -4.74
CA LEU A 433 27.28 16.62 -5.28
C LEU A 433 25.87 16.76 -4.70
N GLU A 434 24.87 16.34 -5.46
CA GLU A 434 23.45 16.38 -5.09
C GLU A 434 22.98 15.02 -4.56
N PHE A 435 23.06 14.81 -3.24
CA PHE A 435 22.71 13.53 -2.65
C PHE A 435 21.67 13.66 -1.53
N THR A 436 20.99 12.55 -1.26
CA THR A 436 20.04 12.39 -0.16
C THR A 436 20.72 11.69 0.99
N PHE A 437 20.61 12.24 2.20
CA PHE A 437 21.14 11.60 3.40
C PHE A 437 20.15 10.54 3.91
N HIS A 438 20.53 9.27 3.77
CA HIS A 438 19.73 8.14 4.22
C HIS A 438 20.62 7.10 4.92
N LEU A 439 20.32 6.83 6.19
CA LEU A 439 21.03 5.87 7.05
C LEU A 439 19.96 5.05 7.78
N GLY A 440 19.19 4.28 7.01
CA GLY A 440 17.98 3.63 7.51
C GLY A 440 17.99 2.14 7.25
N GLU A 441 17.99 1.73 5.99
CA GLU A 441 17.60 0.36 5.59
C GLU A 441 18.47 -0.77 6.16
N ASN A 442 19.70 -0.51 6.59
CA ASN A 442 20.67 -1.54 6.98
C ASN A 442 20.99 -1.60 8.48
N GLY A 443 20.15 -1.01 9.35
CA GLY A 443 20.37 -1.06 10.80
C GLY A 443 21.53 -0.19 11.31
N ALA A 444 21.83 0.92 10.63
CA ALA A 444 22.86 1.87 11.02
C ALA A 444 22.67 2.38 12.45
N SER A 445 23.74 2.37 13.23
CA SER A 445 23.76 2.89 14.61
C SER A 445 23.74 4.42 14.62
N VAL A 446 23.43 4.98 15.78
CA VAL A 446 23.53 6.44 16.01
C VAL A 446 24.96 6.95 15.79
N GLN A 447 25.97 6.13 16.13
CA GLN A 447 27.37 6.48 15.92
C GLN A 447 27.71 6.56 14.43
N ASP A 448 27.14 5.67 13.62
CA ASP A 448 27.33 5.69 12.16
C ASP A 448 26.82 7.00 11.55
N HIS A 449 25.72 7.55 12.08
CA HIS A 449 25.21 8.85 11.66
C HIS A 449 26.15 10.00 12.01
N ILE A 450 26.77 9.96 13.19
CA ILE A 450 27.75 10.96 13.65
C ILE A 450 28.98 10.92 12.75
N ASP A 451 29.54 9.74 12.55
CA ASP A 451 30.77 9.58 11.79
C ASP A 451 30.56 9.95 10.32
N MET A 452 29.42 9.57 9.74
CA MET A 452 29.06 9.96 8.38
C MET A 452 28.88 11.48 8.25
N ALA A 453 28.14 12.12 9.16
CA ALA A 453 27.96 13.57 9.17
C ALA A 453 29.29 14.31 9.32
N ASN A 454 30.20 13.81 10.17
CA ASN A 454 31.54 14.38 10.35
C ASN A 454 32.39 14.27 9.08
N ILE A 455 32.38 13.11 8.40
CA ILE A 455 33.12 12.92 7.15
C ILE A 455 32.60 13.89 6.07
N LEU A 456 31.28 14.01 5.92
CA LEU A 456 30.67 14.89 4.94
C LEU A 456 30.94 16.38 5.25
N ALA A 457 30.71 16.81 6.50
CA ALA A 457 30.94 18.18 6.95
C ALA A 457 32.40 18.60 6.80
N LYS A 458 33.35 17.74 7.23
CA LYS A 458 34.80 17.98 7.13
C LYS A 458 35.25 18.22 5.69
N ASN A 459 34.63 17.53 4.73
CA ASN A 459 34.94 17.67 3.31
C ASN A 459 34.05 18.71 2.60
N GLY A 460 33.15 19.39 3.31
CA GLY A 460 32.28 20.43 2.76
C GLY A 460 31.15 19.91 1.87
N PHE A 461 30.78 18.63 1.99
CA PHE A 461 29.63 18.03 1.32
C PHE A 461 28.39 18.16 2.18
N TYR A 462 27.25 18.47 1.56
CA TYR A 462 25.99 18.78 2.25
C TYR A 462 24.84 18.17 1.46
N ALA A 463 23.98 17.44 2.15
CA ALA A 463 22.84 16.77 1.54
C ALA A 463 21.81 17.79 1.06
N LYS A 464 21.16 17.50 -0.07
CA LYS A 464 20.04 18.29 -0.60
C LYS A 464 18.68 17.83 -0.09
N GLU A 465 18.61 16.59 0.37
CA GLU A 465 17.39 15.99 0.93
C GLU A 465 17.77 15.04 2.07
N PHE A 466 16.83 14.79 2.97
CA PHE A 466 16.96 13.80 4.03
C PHE A 466 15.82 12.82 3.93
N SER A 467 16.11 11.54 4.10
CA SER A 467 15.05 10.55 4.21
C SER A 467 14.26 10.73 5.51
N ILE A 468 12.96 10.41 5.47
CA ILE A 468 12.09 10.45 6.66
C ILE A 468 12.65 9.55 7.77
N VAL A 469 13.22 8.39 7.42
CA VAL A 469 13.84 7.45 8.37
C VAL A 469 15.01 8.11 9.11
N ALA A 470 15.90 8.79 8.38
CA ALA A 470 17.02 9.51 8.97
C ALA A 470 16.54 10.67 9.87
N MET A 471 15.50 11.40 9.48
CA MET A 471 14.95 12.46 10.34
C MET A 471 14.33 11.91 11.63
N LYS A 472 13.57 10.81 11.53
CA LYS A 472 12.93 10.18 12.70
C LYS A 472 13.94 9.50 13.63
N SER A 473 15.10 9.03 13.14
CA SER A 473 16.14 8.42 13.97
C SER A 473 16.90 9.45 14.83
N MET A 474 16.82 10.74 14.48
CA MET A 474 17.45 11.81 15.25
C MET A 474 16.71 12.05 16.56
N SER A 475 17.24 11.48 17.65
CA SER A 475 16.92 11.92 19.01
C SER A 475 17.79 13.12 19.39
N HIS A 476 17.15 14.13 19.95
CA HIS A 476 17.77 15.34 20.43
C HIS A 476 18.70 15.09 21.65
N PRO A 477 19.81 15.84 21.81
CA PRO A 477 20.74 16.36 20.81
C PRO A 477 21.92 15.42 20.58
N ILE A 478 22.31 15.28 19.32
CA ILE A 478 23.65 14.86 18.92
C ILE A 478 24.22 16.04 18.13
N GLU A 479 25.09 16.80 18.78
CA GLU A 479 25.56 18.13 18.32
C GLU A 479 26.03 18.11 16.86
N HIS A 480 26.93 17.18 16.51
CA HIS A 480 27.51 17.08 15.17
C HIS A 480 26.49 16.78 14.05
N VAL A 481 25.56 15.86 14.27
CA VAL A 481 24.53 15.53 13.27
C VAL A 481 23.54 16.68 13.13
N THR A 482 23.19 17.31 14.25
CA THR A 482 22.28 18.46 14.26
C THR A 482 22.87 19.63 13.49
N ASP A 483 24.13 19.97 13.75
CA ASP A 483 24.82 21.05 13.04
C ASP A 483 24.91 20.76 11.54
N TYR A 484 25.23 19.51 11.17
CA TYR A 484 25.25 19.08 9.78
C TYR A 484 23.88 19.26 9.11
N VAL A 485 22.80 18.81 9.74
CA VAL A 485 21.42 18.94 9.22
C VAL A 485 21.04 20.40 9.05
N LEU A 486 21.29 21.23 10.07
CA LEU A 486 20.99 22.66 10.02
C LEU A 486 21.81 23.38 8.94
N GLN A 487 23.07 22.97 8.71
CA GLN A 487 23.90 23.50 7.63
C GLN A 487 23.38 23.05 6.26
N CYS A 488 22.98 21.78 6.10
CA CYS A 488 22.37 21.30 4.86
C CYS A 488 21.08 22.07 4.55
N GLN A 489 20.20 22.20 5.54
CA GLN A 489 18.92 22.90 5.40
C GLN A 489 19.08 24.38 5.14
N SER A 490 20.11 25.05 5.68
CA SER A 490 20.42 26.47 5.37
C SER A 490 20.65 26.73 3.87
N ARG A 491 20.89 25.67 3.10
CA ARG A 491 21.10 25.68 1.65
C ARG A 491 19.89 25.17 0.86
N MET A 492 18.84 24.69 1.54
CA MET A 492 17.59 24.22 0.93
C MET A 492 16.58 25.35 0.80
N GLN A 493 15.56 25.15 -0.03
CA GLN A 493 14.37 25.99 0.00
C GLN A 493 13.64 25.80 1.35
N ALA A 494 13.09 26.90 1.88
CA ALA A 494 12.55 26.94 3.25
C ALA A 494 11.36 25.99 3.46
N ASP A 495 10.55 25.78 2.43
CA ASP A 495 9.43 24.84 2.40
C ASP A 495 9.93 23.39 2.61
N LYS A 496 10.89 22.94 1.80
CA LYS A 496 11.48 21.59 1.90
C LYS A 496 12.15 21.35 3.25
N ALA A 497 12.87 22.34 3.77
CA ALA A 497 13.50 22.24 5.09
C ALA A 497 12.44 22.14 6.21
N GLY A 498 11.37 22.94 6.11
CA GLY A 498 10.24 22.96 7.03
C GLY A 498 9.61 21.58 7.22
N HIS A 499 9.42 20.84 6.13
CA HIS A 499 8.77 19.53 6.14
C HIS A 499 9.54 18.52 7.01
N LEU A 500 10.88 18.54 6.90
CA LEU A 500 11.74 17.57 7.56
C LEU A 500 11.74 17.72 9.08
N PHE A 501 11.53 18.94 9.61
CA PHE A 501 11.55 19.18 11.05
C PHE A 501 10.43 18.47 11.80
N PHE A 502 9.27 18.30 11.16
CA PHE A 502 8.15 17.60 11.77
C PHE A 502 8.37 16.08 11.85
N TYR A 503 9.30 15.52 11.10
CA TYR A 503 9.69 14.12 11.21
C TYR A 503 10.73 13.86 12.32
N ALA A 504 11.42 14.89 12.81
CA ALA A 504 12.38 14.76 13.91
C ALA A 504 11.68 14.46 15.24
N ASN A 505 12.29 13.69 16.15
CA ASN A 505 11.60 13.26 17.39
C ASN A 505 11.20 14.41 18.33
N GLU A 506 11.96 15.50 18.36
CA GLU A 506 11.74 16.67 19.22
C GLU A 506 11.66 17.97 18.39
N ASP A 507 11.20 19.06 18.99
CA ASP A 507 11.00 20.37 18.33
C ASP A 507 12.28 21.23 18.23
N TYR A 508 13.44 20.69 18.58
CA TYR A 508 14.68 21.45 18.66
C TYR A 508 15.24 21.91 17.32
N LEU A 509 15.23 21.04 16.31
CA LEU A 509 15.68 21.42 14.98
C LEU A 509 14.82 22.57 14.44
N LEU A 510 13.51 22.47 14.65
CA LEU A 510 12.53 23.51 14.35
C LEU A 510 12.85 24.83 15.08
N ARG A 511 13.05 24.79 16.40
CA ARG A 511 13.38 25.99 17.20
C ARG A 511 14.70 26.61 16.79
N THR A 512 15.72 25.81 16.55
CA THR A 512 17.05 26.27 16.13
C THR A 512 16.99 26.90 14.74
N TRP A 513 16.17 26.34 13.85
CA TRP A 513 15.91 26.90 12.53
C TRP A 513 15.22 28.25 12.59
N LEU A 514 14.17 28.38 13.41
CA LEU A 514 13.46 29.64 13.64
C LEU A 514 14.36 30.69 14.32
N ALA A 515 15.21 30.29 15.27
CA ALA A 515 16.17 31.16 15.93
C ALA A 515 17.17 31.80 14.96
N LYS A 516 17.52 31.12 13.87
CA LYS A 516 18.39 31.64 12.79
C LYS A 516 17.70 32.68 11.88
N GLY A 517 16.43 33.00 12.11
CA GLY A 517 15.71 34.03 11.35
C GLY A 517 14.85 33.49 10.21
N ASN A 518 14.79 32.18 10.03
CA ASN A 518 13.96 31.56 8.99
C ASN A 518 12.47 31.64 9.35
N VAL A 519 11.63 31.69 8.31
CA VAL A 519 10.16 31.70 8.42
C VAL A 519 9.62 30.33 8.04
N ILE A 520 8.55 29.90 8.70
CA ILE A 520 7.82 28.68 8.40
C ILE A 520 6.39 29.05 8.02
N ASP A 521 5.97 28.54 6.86
CA ASP A 521 4.59 28.59 6.42
C ASP A 521 3.92 27.24 6.65
N LEU A 522 3.08 27.16 7.68
CA LEU A 522 2.36 25.93 8.00
C LEU A 522 1.37 25.55 6.89
N ASP A 523 0.93 26.49 6.04
CA ASP A 523 0.06 26.18 4.90
C ASP A 523 0.75 25.26 3.91
N LEU A 524 1.99 25.55 3.55
CA LEU A 524 2.77 24.68 2.65
C LEU A 524 3.03 23.30 3.28
N ILE A 525 3.20 23.26 4.59
CA ILE A 525 3.48 22.05 5.36
C ILE A 525 2.25 21.16 5.48
N LEU A 526 1.09 21.74 5.81
CA LEU A 526 -0.16 21.03 6.05
C LEU A 526 -0.93 20.73 4.75
N ASP A 527 -0.65 21.45 3.66
CA ASP A 527 -1.10 21.08 2.31
C ASP A 527 -0.54 19.72 1.86
N ASN A 528 0.56 19.26 2.47
CA ASN A 528 1.06 17.89 2.26
C ASN A 528 0.30 16.90 3.16
N GLN A 529 -0.58 16.11 2.56
CA GLN A 529 -1.42 15.11 3.23
C GLN A 529 -0.62 14.14 4.11
N GLU A 530 0.51 13.60 3.64
CA GLU A 530 1.32 12.65 4.42
C GLU A 530 1.88 13.32 5.68
N LEU A 531 2.28 14.59 5.56
CA LEU A 531 2.84 15.35 6.66
C LEU A 531 1.76 15.79 7.65
N ALA A 532 0.59 16.24 7.19
CA ALA A 532 -0.56 16.53 8.04
C ALA A 532 -0.94 15.29 8.87
N ASN A 533 -0.98 14.12 8.22
CA ASN A 533 -1.22 12.84 8.88
C ASN A 533 -0.17 12.55 9.97
N HIS A 534 1.11 12.76 9.64
CA HIS A 534 2.20 12.57 10.59
C HIS A 534 2.09 13.52 11.79
N ILE A 535 1.79 14.80 11.55
CA ILE A 535 1.71 15.83 12.59
C ILE A 535 0.55 15.52 13.54
N VAL A 536 -0.63 15.20 13.01
CA VAL A 536 -1.80 14.84 13.82
C VAL A 536 -1.55 13.59 14.65
N LYS A 537 -0.86 12.58 14.10
CA LYS A 537 -0.56 11.34 14.84
C LYS A 537 0.51 11.52 15.92
N TYR A 538 1.58 12.25 15.60
CA TYR A 538 2.83 12.17 16.38
C TYR A 538 3.36 13.52 16.89
N LYS A 539 2.93 14.66 16.35
CA LYS A 539 3.46 16.00 16.65
C LYS A 539 2.44 17.02 17.12
N GLN A 540 1.35 16.55 17.73
CA GLN A 540 0.30 17.44 18.24
C GLN A 540 0.81 18.51 19.19
N GLU A 541 1.73 18.18 20.11
CA GLU A 541 2.26 19.14 21.08
C GLU A 541 3.13 20.22 20.42
N THR A 542 3.92 19.85 19.41
CA THR A 542 4.68 20.81 18.60
C THR A 542 3.72 21.75 17.85
N LEU A 543 2.69 21.20 17.20
CA LEU A 543 1.66 21.98 16.51
C LEU A 543 0.94 22.94 17.48
N LYS A 544 0.52 22.45 18.65
CA LYS A 544 -0.10 23.27 19.71
C LYS A 544 0.82 24.38 20.18
N SER A 545 2.11 24.09 20.36
CA SER A 545 3.12 25.07 20.79
C SER A 545 3.36 26.17 19.73
N MET A 546 3.24 25.84 18.44
CA MET A 546 3.39 26.81 17.33
C MET A 546 2.17 27.72 17.14
N ILE A 547 0.97 27.17 17.31
CA ILE A 547 -0.27 27.88 16.98
C ILE A 547 -0.87 28.59 18.20
N SER A 548 -0.76 28.01 19.40
CA SER A 548 -1.39 28.59 20.59
C SER A 548 -0.74 29.93 20.94
N PRO A 549 -1.51 30.99 21.24
CA PRO A 549 -0.97 32.27 21.70
C PRO A 549 -0.07 32.19 22.95
N GLY A 550 -0.24 31.16 23.78
CA GLY A 550 0.60 30.86 24.95
C GLY A 550 1.57 29.70 24.75
N GLY A 551 1.70 29.17 23.53
CA GLY A 551 2.64 28.11 23.20
C GLY A 551 4.07 28.64 23.19
N GLU A 552 5.03 27.83 23.63
CA GLU A 552 6.41 28.28 23.83
C GLU A 552 7.06 28.70 22.51
N ILE A 553 6.85 27.93 21.43
CA ILE A 553 7.38 28.25 20.10
C ILE A 553 6.70 29.51 19.56
N HIS A 554 5.38 29.63 19.72
CA HIS A 554 4.64 30.82 19.31
C HIS A 554 5.15 32.08 20.02
N LEU A 555 5.32 32.03 21.34
CA LEU A 555 5.80 33.18 22.14
C LEU A 555 7.19 33.65 21.71
N GLN A 556 8.07 32.73 21.31
CA GLN A 556 9.44 33.03 20.89
C GLN A 556 9.54 33.46 19.42
N PHE A 557 8.67 32.95 18.54
CA PHE A 557 8.85 33.03 17.09
C PHE A 557 7.58 33.41 16.32
N ARG A 558 6.61 34.10 16.94
CA ARG A 558 5.30 34.44 16.35
C ARG A 558 5.39 35.07 14.96
N ASP A 559 6.32 36.00 14.75
CA ASP A 559 6.55 36.72 13.50
C ASP A 559 7.14 35.85 12.38
N LYS A 560 7.60 34.63 12.72
CA LYS A 560 8.22 33.68 11.82
C LYS A 560 7.33 32.48 11.50
N ILE A 561 6.09 32.46 11.99
CA ILE A 561 5.15 31.37 11.76
C ILE A 561 3.92 31.96 11.08
N SER A 562 3.67 31.57 9.83
CA SER A 562 2.43 31.88 9.12
C SER A 562 1.56 30.64 9.00
N PHE A 563 0.25 30.84 9.09
CA PHE A 563 -0.77 29.83 8.78
C PHE A 563 -2.09 30.54 8.47
N THR A 564 -2.92 29.93 7.65
CA THR A 564 -4.28 30.38 7.35
C THR A 564 -5.31 29.43 7.94
N PHE A 565 -6.58 29.79 7.76
CA PHE A 565 -7.70 28.91 8.12
C PHE A 565 -7.65 27.58 7.37
N LYS A 566 -7.14 27.55 6.14
CA LYS A 566 -7.04 26.34 5.31
C LYS A 566 -6.22 25.26 6.00
N SER A 567 -5.01 25.57 6.47
CA SER A 567 -4.17 24.68 7.29
C SER A 567 -4.90 24.06 8.48
N LEU A 568 -5.62 24.90 9.22
CA LEU A 568 -6.36 24.46 10.41
C LEU A 568 -7.50 23.53 10.02
N LEU A 569 -8.15 23.79 8.89
CA LEU A 569 -9.22 22.95 8.36
C LEU A 569 -8.69 21.58 7.90
N ASP A 570 -7.55 21.54 7.21
CA ASP A 570 -6.90 20.29 6.82
C ASP A 570 -6.45 19.48 8.05
N THR A 571 -5.95 20.16 9.08
CA THR A 571 -5.64 19.50 10.36
C THR A 571 -6.91 18.98 11.07
N ILE A 572 -8.03 19.72 10.99
CA ILE A 572 -9.32 19.27 11.52
C ILE A 572 -9.80 18.02 10.79
N ARG A 573 -9.70 18.01 9.46
CA ARG A 573 -10.02 16.86 8.64
C ARG A 573 -9.24 15.63 9.09
N GLU A 574 -7.94 15.76 9.29
CA GLU A 574 -7.11 14.67 9.79
C GLU A 574 -7.46 14.27 11.22
N ALA A 575 -7.72 15.22 12.11
CA ALA A 575 -8.16 14.91 13.47
C ALA A 575 -9.49 14.12 13.48
N CYS A 576 -10.40 14.42 12.55
CA CYS A 576 -11.64 13.68 12.33
C CYS A 576 -11.37 12.25 11.84
N LEU A 577 -10.56 12.09 10.79
CA LEU A 577 -10.19 10.79 10.23
C LEU A 577 -9.53 9.89 11.28
N TYR A 578 -8.62 10.44 12.09
CA TYR A 578 -7.94 9.72 13.18
C TYR A 578 -8.74 9.64 14.48
N ARG A 579 -9.95 10.21 14.50
CA ARG A 579 -10.83 10.22 15.69
C ARG A 579 -10.16 10.81 16.93
N ASP A 580 -9.23 11.76 16.75
CA ASP A 580 -8.59 12.45 17.85
C ASP A 580 -9.49 13.59 18.34
N MET A 581 -10.46 13.22 19.17
CA MET A 581 -11.45 14.16 19.70
C MET A 581 -10.82 15.27 20.56
N ASP A 582 -9.67 15.02 21.19
CA ASP A 582 -8.99 16.01 22.03
C ASP A 582 -8.33 17.08 21.15
N LEU A 583 -7.60 16.65 20.11
CA LEU A 583 -7.02 17.57 19.14
C LEU A 583 -8.10 18.33 18.37
N PHE A 584 -9.16 17.64 17.92
CA PHE A 584 -10.29 18.23 17.21
C PHE A 584 -10.95 19.35 18.05
N LYS A 585 -11.31 19.08 19.31
CA LYS A 585 -11.88 20.10 20.21
C LYS A 585 -10.91 21.26 20.45
N TRP A 586 -9.62 20.96 20.57
CA TRP A 586 -8.60 22.00 20.73
C TRP A 586 -8.52 22.91 19.49
N LEU A 587 -8.49 22.34 18.28
CA LEU A 587 -8.47 23.10 17.02
C LEU A 587 -9.68 24.02 16.87
N LEU A 588 -10.89 23.54 17.17
CA LEU A 588 -12.10 24.35 17.12
C LEU A 588 -12.05 25.54 18.10
N ASN A 589 -11.56 25.30 19.32
CA ASN A 589 -11.37 26.36 20.30
C ASN A 589 -10.33 27.39 19.83
N THR A 590 -9.25 26.93 19.21
CA THR A 590 -8.20 27.78 18.64
C THR A 590 -8.74 28.67 17.53
N ILE A 591 -9.51 28.13 16.57
CA ILE A 591 -10.15 28.92 15.51
C ILE A 591 -11.04 30.02 16.09
N ARG A 592 -11.81 29.69 17.14
CA ARG A 592 -12.66 30.66 17.82
C ARG A 592 -11.86 31.76 18.53
N GLN A 593 -10.76 31.41 19.18
CA GLN A 593 -9.87 32.37 19.86
C GLN A 593 -9.17 33.30 18.86
N LEU A 594 -8.82 32.80 17.68
CA LEU A 594 -8.24 33.57 16.60
C LEU A 594 -9.25 34.52 15.93
N GLY A 595 -10.55 34.37 16.22
CA GLY A 595 -11.58 35.26 15.70
C GLY A 595 -11.79 35.14 14.18
N ILE A 596 -11.49 33.97 13.60
CA ILE A 596 -11.65 33.74 12.16
C ILE A 596 -13.15 33.65 11.84
N VAL A 597 -13.66 34.65 11.11
CA VAL A 597 -15.09 34.79 10.75
C VAL A 597 -15.45 33.85 9.60
N ASP A 598 -16.72 33.49 9.48
CA ASP A 598 -17.29 32.68 8.37
C ASP A 598 -16.73 31.25 8.22
N THR A 599 -16.16 30.70 9.28
CA THR A 599 -15.55 29.36 9.29
C THR A 599 -16.54 28.22 9.53
N ASN A 600 -17.70 28.51 10.11
CA ASN A 600 -18.69 27.51 10.52
C ASN A 600 -19.13 26.60 9.36
N PHE A 601 -19.27 27.18 8.16
CA PHE A 601 -19.68 26.45 6.96
C PHE A 601 -18.69 25.35 6.61
N HIS A 602 -17.41 25.70 6.50
CA HIS A 602 -16.35 24.77 6.12
C HIS A 602 -16.09 23.72 7.20
N ILE A 603 -16.20 24.09 8.48
CA ILE A 603 -16.08 23.13 9.60
C ILE A 603 -17.24 22.12 9.55
N ALA A 604 -18.47 22.59 9.34
CA ALA A 604 -19.66 21.74 9.25
C ALA A 604 -19.59 20.78 8.05
N GLU A 605 -19.15 21.27 6.89
CA GLU A 605 -18.86 20.50 5.68
C GLU A 605 -17.82 19.41 5.99
N THR A 606 -16.64 19.80 6.44
CA THR A 606 -15.52 18.89 6.76
C THR A 606 -15.94 17.78 7.71
N VAL A 607 -16.64 18.11 8.80
CA VAL A 607 -17.06 17.15 9.81
C VAL A 607 -18.15 16.19 9.31
N SER A 608 -18.95 16.61 8.32
CA SER A 608 -19.94 15.74 7.69
C SER A 608 -19.29 14.78 6.70
N THR A 609 -18.23 15.22 6.03
CA THR A 609 -17.47 14.44 5.06
C THR A 609 -16.59 13.38 5.73
N CYS A 610 -15.83 13.75 6.76
CA CYS A 610 -14.78 12.88 7.33
C CYS A 610 -14.91 12.63 8.84
N GLY A 611 -15.81 13.32 9.53
CA GLY A 611 -16.04 13.15 10.97
C GLY A 611 -17.01 12.02 11.28
N GLY A 612 -17.05 11.62 12.55
CA GLY A 612 -18.14 10.78 13.06
C GLY A 612 -19.25 11.61 13.72
N VAL A 613 -20.30 10.92 14.16
CA VAL A 613 -21.41 11.50 14.92
C VAL A 613 -20.94 12.31 16.14
N GLU A 614 -19.87 11.88 16.81
CA GLU A 614 -19.30 12.61 17.96
C GLU A 614 -18.67 13.95 17.56
N ASN A 615 -18.04 14.04 16.39
CA ASN A 615 -17.55 15.31 15.84
C ASN A 615 -18.72 16.24 15.50
N ILE A 616 -19.78 15.70 14.87
CA ILE A 616 -21.00 16.44 14.56
C ILE A 616 -21.62 17.01 15.84
N LYS A 617 -21.74 16.21 16.91
CA LYS A 617 -22.24 16.66 18.21
C LYS A 617 -21.44 17.84 18.76
N VAL A 618 -20.11 17.78 18.69
CA VAL A 618 -19.25 18.88 19.15
C VAL A 618 -19.47 20.14 18.33
N VAL A 619 -19.55 20.04 16.99
CA VAL A 619 -19.79 21.19 16.11
C VAL A 619 -21.15 21.82 16.39
N MET A 620 -22.21 21.01 16.48
CA MET A 620 -23.58 21.49 16.72
C MET A 620 -23.73 22.17 18.09
N ASN A 621 -22.94 21.76 19.09
CA ASN A 621 -22.95 22.39 20.42
C ASN A 621 -22.11 23.67 20.49
N GLN A 622 -21.07 23.80 19.67
CA GLN A 622 -20.15 24.94 19.72
C GLN A 622 -20.50 26.05 18.73
N PHE A 623 -21.08 25.70 17.59
CA PHE A 623 -21.36 26.62 16.48
C PHE A 623 -22.86 26.73 16.24
N LYS A 624 -23.30 27.92 15.84
CA LYS A 624 -24.67 28.15 15.39
C LYS A 624 -24.79 27.68 13.95
N ILE A 625 -25.21 26.43 13.78
CA ILE A 625 -25.46 25.84 12.47
C ILE A 625 -26.84 26.25 12.00
N ASP A 626 -26.93 27.04 10.94
CA ASP A 626 -28.21 27.43 10.37
C ASP A 626 -28.83 26.31 9.50
N LYS A 627 -30.07 26.54 9.05
CA LYS A 627 -30.79 25.61 8.17
C LYS A 627 -30.04 25.28 6.87
N GLN A 628 -29.34 26.23 6.26
CA GLN A 628 -28.62 26.01 5.01
C GLN A 628 -27.37 25.16 5.23
N GLN A 629 -26.64 25.42 6.31
CA GLN A 629 -25.48 24.64 6.72
C GLN A 629 -25.90 23.21 7.08
N LEU A 630 -26.98 23.02 7.84
CA LEU A 630 -27.48 21.67 8.16
C LEU A 630 -27.90 20.90 6.89
N ALA A 631 -28.56 21.56 5.94
CA ALA A 631 -28.89 20.95 4.66
C ALA A 631 -27.63 20.52 3.90
N ASN A 632 -26.57 21.34 3.91
CA ASN A 632 -25.30 20.97 3.30
C ASN A 632 -24.64 19.79 4.02
N MET A 633 -24.63 19.76 5.36
CA MET A 633 -24.11 18.63 6.13
C MET A 633 -24.79 17.31 5.72
N GLN A 634 -26.12 17.31 5.55
CA GLN A 634 -26.85 16.13 5.07
C GLN A 634 -26.44 15.75 3.63
N ARG A 635 -26.20 16.73 2.76
CA ARG A 635 -25.74 16.45 1.39
C ARG A 635 -24.35 15.82 1.38
N GLU A 636 -23.40 16.38 2.12
CA GLU A 636 -22.04 15.84 2.20
C GLU A 636 -22.04 14.42 2.79
N ALA A 637 -22.77 14.18 3.89
CA ALA A 637 -22.90 12.84 4.45
C ALA A 637 -23.48 11.82 3.45
N CYS A 638 -24.40 12.26 2.58
CA CYS A 638 -24.97 11.42 1.52
C CYS A 638 -23.98 11.19 0.36
N LEU A 639 -23.20 12.21 -0.02
CA LEU A 639 -22.18 12.15 -1.08
C LEU A 639 -20.95 11.33 -0.68
N GLU A 640 -20.65 11.24 0.61
CA GLU A 640 -19.58 10.39 1.15
C GLU A 640 -20.08 8.99 1.53
N GLY A 641 -21.37 8.69 1.31
CA GLY A 641 -21.92 7.38 1.64
C GLY A 641 -22.02 7.09 3.15
N SER A 642 -21.83 8.10 4.02
CA SER A 642 -21.83 7.92 5.47
C SER A 642 -23.25 7.88 6.04
N LYS A 643 -23.80 6.66 6.10
CA LYS A 643 -25.16 6.43 6.59
C LYS A 643 -25.34 6.93 8.02
N LEU A 644 -24.39 6.64 8.92
CA LEU A 644 -24.49 7.02 10.33
C LEU A 644 -24.58 8.55 10.53
N ASN A 645 -23.77 9.31 9.79
CA ASN A 645 -23.81 10.77 9.83
C ASN A 645 -25.13 11.30 9.27
N LEU A 646 -25.58 10.77 8.13
CA LEU A 646 -26.82 11.18 7.49
C LEU A 646 -28.04 10.89 8.37
N GLU A 647 -28.12 9.67 8.92
CA GLU A 647 -29.17 9.24 9.85
C GLU A 647 -29.19 10.13 11.09
N TYR A 648 -28.02 10.39 11.70
CA TYR A 648 -27.94 11.28 12.85
C TYR A 648 -28.40 12.71 12.54
N LEU A 649 -27.95 13.28 11.42
CA LEU A 649 -28.31 14.63 11.00
C LEU A 649 -29.81 14.77 10.68
N ILE A 650 -30.45 13.72 10.20
CA ILE A 650 -31.90 13.71 9.91
C ILE A 650 -32.71 13.46 11.17
N GLU A 651 -32.32 12.49 12.00
CA GLU A 651 -33.19 11.96 13.07
C GLU A 651 -32.97 12.59 14.44
N HIS A 652 -31.77 13.12 14.68
CA HIS A 652 -31.34 13.63 15.98
C HIS A 652 -31.09 15.14 15.98
N THR A 653 -31.61 15.85 14.97
CA THR A 653 -31.54 17.32 14.91
C THR A 653 -32.91 17.96 14.75
N GLU A 654 -33.03 19.20 15.20
CA GLU A 654 -34.21 20.04 15.01
C GLU A 654 -33.83 21.49 14.76
N LEU A 655 -34.70 22.26 14.12
CA LEU A 655 -34.51 23.70 13.93
C LEU A 655 -35.31 24.45 14.99
N ASP A 656 -34.65 25.36 15.71
CA ASP A 656 -35.33 26.26 16.63
C ASP A 656 -36.11 27.36 15.88
N ALA A 657 -36.81 28.21 16.62
CA ALA A 657 -37.59 29.32 16.06
C ALA A 657 -36.76 30.32 15.24
N LYS A 658 -35.43 30.32 15.37
CA LYS A 658 -34.50 31.17 14.62
C LYS A 658 -33.88 30.43 13.42
N GLY A 659 -34.28 29.18 13.17
CA GLY A 659 -33.71 28.33 12.13
C GLY A 659 -32.31 27.83 12.45
N ILE A 660 -31.92 27.82 13.73
CA ILE A 660 -30.65 27.26 14.20
C ILE A 660 -30.87 25.80 14.58
N ALA A 661 -30.01 24.93 14.07
CA ALA A 661 -30.02 23.52 14.34
C ALA A 661 -29.60 23.21 15.78
N ARG A 662 -30.32 22.30 16.42
CA ARG A 662 -30.07 21.80 17.78
C ARG A 662 -30.13 20.29 17.80
N ILE A 663 -29.41 19.67 18.71
CA ILE A 663 -29.51 18.23 18.97
C ILE A 663 -30.81 17.99 19.75
N THR A 664 -31.61 17.02 19.30
CA THR A 664 -32.82 16.60 19.99
C THR A 664 -32.66 15.19 20.60
N PRO A 665 -33.13 14.95 21.83
CA PRO A 665 -33.12 13.61 22.42
C PRO A 665 -34.19 12.70 21.80
N THR A 666 -35.21 13.25 21.14
CA THR A 666 -36.30 12.47 20.53
C THR A 666 -36.08 12.34 19.03
N LYS A 667 -36.16 11.10 18.53
CA LYS A 667 -36.09 10.80 17.10
C LYS A 667 -37.21 11.52 16.34
N GLN A 668 -36.84 12.46 15.46
CA GLN A 668 -37.75 13.18 14.59
C GLN A 668 -37.12 13.42 13.22
N SER A 669 -37.90 13.39 12.14
CA SER A 669 -37.36 13.52 10.77
C SER A 669 -37.16 14.98 10.37
N ASN A 670 -35.93 15.50 10.52
CA ASN A 670 -35.49 16.80 10.02
C ASN A 670 -34.80 16.69 8.64
N TYR A 671 -35.53 16.14 7.67
CA TYR A 671 -35.04 15.92 6.31
C TYR A 671 -34.91 17.24 5.52
N LEU A 672 -33.70 17.56 5.03
CA LEU A 672 -33.38 18.82 4.36
C LEU A 672 -32.57 18.66 3.06
N LEU A 673 -32.44 17.46 2.50
CA LEU A 673 -31.72 17.27 1.22
C LEU A 673 -32.34 18.07 0.06
N ASN A 674 -33.65 18.33 0.11
CA ASN A 674 -34.37 19.15 -0.87
C ASN A 674 -34.43 20.65 -0.51
N TYR A 675 -33.71 21.08 0.52
CA TYR A 675 -33.73 22.48 0.92
C TYR A 675 -32.85 23.35 0.01
N SER A 676 -33.43 24.44 -0.49
CA SER A 676 -32.73 25.54 -1.17
C SER A 676 -33.32 26.88 -0.73
N SER A 677 -32.45 27.85 -0.45
CA SER A 677 -32.85 29.23 -0.14
C SER A 677 -33.45 29.99 -1.33
N THR A 678 -33.23 29.50 -2.56
CA THR A 678 -33.59 30.21 -3.81
C THR A 678 -34.98 29.83 -4.35
N SER A 679 -35.30 28.53 -4.41
CA SER A 679 -36.60 28.04 -4.87
C SER A 679 -36.76 26.54 -4.60
N LYS A 680 -38.02 26.07 -4.51
CA LYS A 680 -38.35 24.64 -4.39
C LYS A 680 -37.77 23.81 -5.55
N ASN A 681 -37.90 24.30 -6.78
CA ASN A 681 -37.37 23.62 -7.97
C ASN A 681 -35.85 23.43 -7.91
N HIS A 682 -35.12 24.38 -7.30
CA HIS A 682 -33.68 24.20 -7.11
C HIS A 682 -33.39 23.15 -6.04
N GLY A 683 -34.17 23.12 -4.96
CA GLY A 683 -34.09 22.11 -3.91
C GLY A 683 -34.28 20.68 -4.44
N ASP A 684 -35.35 20.46 -5.20
CA ASP A 684 -35.63 19.16 -5.82
C ASP A 684 -34.50 18.72 -6.77
N LYS A 685 -33.93 19.65 -7.55
CA LYS A 685 -32.77 19.36 -8.40
C LYS A 685 -31.50 19.00 -7.61
N GLN A 686 -31.29 19.62 -6.44
CA GLN A 686 -30.14 19.33 -5.58
C GLN A 686 -30.26 17.95 -4.94
N GLU A 687 -31.41 17.65 -4.33
CA GLU A 687 -31.70 16.33 -3.77
C GLU A 687 -31.50 15.25 -4.84
N TYR A 688 -32.09 15.45 -6.02
CA TYR A 688 -31.92 14.54 -7.15
C TYR A 688 -30.45 14.29 -7.50
N ARG A 689 -29.62 15.34 -7.59
CA ARG A 689 -28.18 15.20 -7.91
C ARG A 689 -27.44 14.40 -6.84
N VAL A 690 -27.75 14.64 -5.58
CA VAL A 690 -27.10 13.97 -4.45
C VAL A 690 -27.51 12.49 -4.40
N VAL A 691 -28.81 12.19 -4.48
CA VAL A 691 -29.32 10.81 -4.50
C VAL A 691 -28.81 10.05 -5.72
N LYS A 692 -28.81 10.68 -6.90
CA LYS A 692 -28.23 10.10 -8.12
C LYS A 692 -26.76 9.77 -7.94
N THR A 693 -25.99 10.65 -7.29
CA THR A 693 -24.56 10.41 -7.04
C THR A 693 -24.39 9.23 -6.08
N ALA A 694 -25.13 9.17 -4.98
CA ALA A 694 -25.08 8.03 -4.06
C ALA A 694 -25.42 6.70 -4.74
N VAL A 695 -26.41 6.69 -5.65
CA VAL A 695 -26.74 5.53 -6.48
C VAL A 695 -25.62 5.17 -7.45
N ARG A 696 -25.03 6.17 -8.11
CA ARG A 696 -23.96 5.99 -9.09
C ARG A 696 -22.69 5.42 -8.45
N GLU A 697 -22.30 5.96 -7.29
CA GLU A 697 -21.14 5.50 -6.51
C GLU A 697 -21.39 4.18 -5.76
N GLY A 698 -22.64 3.70 -5.73
CA GLY A 698 -22.97 2.39 -5.15
C GLY A 698 -23.13 2.40 -3.62
N TYR A 699 -23.56 3.51 -3.00
CA TYR A 699 -23.76 3.59 -1.56
C TYR A 699 -25.08 2.92 -1.11
N PHE A 700 -25.12 1.58 -1.11
CA PHE A 700 -26.30 0.77 -0.79
C PHE A 700 -26.93 1.13 0.56
N VAL A 701 -26.12 1.43 1.57
CA VAL A 701 -26.57 1.75 2.93
C VAL A 701 -27.31 3.09 3.00
N VAL A 702 -26.84 4.10 2.27
CA VAL A 702 -27.52 5.40 2.14
C VAL A 702 -28.81 5.27 1.34
N VAL A 703 -28.78 4.57 0.21
CA VAL A 703 -29.97 4.33 -0.62
C VAL A 703 -31.04 3.55 0.16
N SER A 704 -30.64 2.52 0.91
CA SER A 704 -31.51 1.75 1.80
C SER A 704 -32.14 2.64 2.86
N TYR A 705 -31.33 3.45 3.53
CA TYR A 705 -31.79 4.35 4.57
C TYR A 705 -32.82 5.36 4.02
N LEU A 706 -32.52 6.03 2.92
CA LEU A 706 -33.44 6.97 2.26
C LEU A 706 -34.75 6.31 1.82
N SER A 707 -34.71 5.04 1.39
CA SER A 707 -35.92 4.26 1.08
C SER A 707 -36.73 3.96 2.34
N SER A 708 -36.06 3.54 3.43
CA SER A 708 -36.73 3.18 4.69
C SER A 708 -37.48 4.34 5.35
N ILE A 709 -37.02 5.58 5.16
CA ILE A 709 -37.70 6.79 5.65
C ILE A 709 -38.67 7.39 4.62
N GLY A 710 -38.93 6.70 3.50
CA GLY A 710 -39.87 7.13 2.46
C GLY A 710 -39.43 8.37 1.67
N ARG A 711 -38.13 8.63 1.59
CA ARG A 711 -37.57 9.84 0.92
C ARG A 711 -36.97 9.57 -0.45
N LEU A 712 -36.48 8.35 -0.71
CA LEU A 712 -35.78 8.00 -1.95
C LEU A 712 -36.56 8.36 -3.23
N PHE A 713 -37.86 8.04 -3.27
CA PHE A 713 -38.74 8.27 -4.43
C PHE A 713 -39.70 9.45 -4.23
N SER A 714 -39.52 10.25 -3.17
CA SER A 714 -40.42 11.37 -2.85
C SER A 714 -40.30 12.54 -3.82
N ASN A 715 -39.16 12.62 -4.52
CA ASN A 715 -38.88 13.61 -5.55
C ASN A 715 -39.30 13.09 -6.93
N GLN A 716 -40.07 13.87 -7.69
CA GLN A 716 -40.57 13.48 -9.01
C GLN A 716 -39.46 13.15 -10.03
N GLN A 717 -38.24 13.66 -9.82
CA GLN A 717 -37.08 13.35 -10.67
C GLN A 717 -36.36 12.06 -10.25
N CYS A 718 -36.57 11.59 -9.02
CA CYS A 718 -36.01 10.35 -8.50
C CYS A 718 -36.97 9.19 -8.76
N THR A 719 -37.24 8.87 -10.03
CA THR A 719 -38.04 7.67 -10.35
C THR A 719 -37.18 6.41 -10.25
N LYS A 720 -37.82 5.27 -9.95
CA LYS A 720 -37.16 3.96 -9.88
C LYS A 720 -36.38 3.61 -11.14
N THR A 721 -37.00 3.83 -12.31
CA THR A 721 -36.36 3.66 -13.63
C THR A 721 -35.12 4.54 -13.78
N PHE A 722 -35.24 5.83 -13.45
CA PHE A 722 -34.15 6.77 -13.65
C PHE A 722 -32.96 6.50 -12.73
N LEU A 723 -33.22 6.19 -11.45
CA LEU A 723 -32.16 5.85 -10.50
C LEU A 723 -31.48 4.54 -10.92
N ALA A 724 -32.23 3.53 -11.35
CA ALA A 724 -31.65 2.30 -11.90
C ALA A 724 -30.78 2.56 -13.15
N GLU A 725 -31.22 3.42 -14.08
CA GLU A 725 -30.40 3.80 -15.24
C GLU A 725 -29.12 4.56 -14.86
N SER A 726 -29.13 5.27 -13.73
CA SER A 726 -27.99 6.04 -13.24
C SER A 726 -26.94 5.19 -12.50
N ALA A 727 -27.29 3.98 -12.08
CA ALA A 727 -26.39 3.09 -11.36
C ALA A 727 -25.30 2.51 -12.28
N TYR A 728 -24.04 2.54 -11.85
CA TYR A 728 -22.95 1.89 -12.58
C TYR A 728 -22.95 0.38 -12.41
N SER A 729 -23.22 -0.12 -11.20
CA SER A 729 -23.21 -1.56 -10.93
C SER A 729 -24.55 -2.22 -11.24
N GLN A 730 -24.50 -3.46 -11.75
CA GLN A 730 -25.71 -4.23 -12.01
C GLN A 730 -26.43 -4.61 -10.71
N THR A 731 -25.68 -4.84 -9.64
CA THR A 731 -26.22 -5.10 -8.29
C THR A 731 -27.10 -3.94 -7.80
N MET A 732 -26.64 -2.68 -7.97
CA MET A 732 -27.43 -1.51 -7.55
C MET A 732 -28.70 -1.34 -8.39
N LYS A 733 -28.66 -1.66 -9.68
CA LYS A 733 -29.86 -1.68 -10.54
C LYS A 733 -30.91 -2.64 -10.03
N VAL A 734 -30.50 -3.88 -9.76
CA VAL A 734 -31.39 -4.92 -9.20
C VAL A 734 -31.95 -4.46 -7.85
N TYR A 735 -31.11 -3.87 -7.01
CA TYR A 735 -31.53 -3.38 -5.70
C TYR A 735 -32.58 -2.29 -5.78
N ILE A 736 -32.33 -1.22 -6.54
CA ILE A 736 -33.29 -0.13 -6.73
C ILE A 736 -34.61 -0.70 -7.25
N ASN A 737 -34.55 -1.66 -8.18
CA ASN A 737 -35.73 -2.34 -8.71
C ASN A 737 -36.47 -3.21 -7.68
N SER A 738 -35.83 -3.64 -6.61
CA SER A 738 -36.45 -4.39 -5.51
C SER A 738 -37.07 -3.50 -4.42
N LEU A 739 -36.65 -2.23 -4.30
CA LEU A 739 -37.13 -1.33 -3.24
C LEU A 739 -38.62 -0.95 -3.41
N PRO A 740 -39.35 -0.77 -2.29
CA PRO A 740 -40.74 -0.30 -2.32
C PRO A 740 -40.79 1.16 -2.80
N THR A 741 -41.83 1.50 -3.57
CA THR A 741 -42.09 2.86 -4.06
C THR A 741 -42.72 3.74 -3.00
#